data_AF-M9MFF1-F1
#
_entry.id   AF-M9MFF1-F1
#
_cell.length_a   1.000
_cell.length_b   1.000
_cell.length_c   1.000
_cell.angle_alpha   90.00
_cell.angle_beta   90.00
_cell.angle_gamma   90.00
#
_symmetry.space_group_name_H-M   'P 1'
#
loop_
_entity.id
_entity.type
_entity.pdbx_description
1 polymer ?
#
loop_
_entity_poly.entity_id
_entity_poly.type
_entity_poly.pdbx_seq_one_letter_code
_entity_poly.pdbx_strand_id
1 'polypeptide(L)'
;MASNGAAIGTSRPPLQSKFSESYTALLQGRQPWASDDASVDDHPSFSSSSQSRPAVARSKSAGKSNSGPRSRYFADLLCLPVETRLVADLLAAIPPEKLLDDSPHSQGARIADNVGALWREAIRVWRESDEDEVRRRNAVDTLVALSYPILTKRFSNYSFDLITIFAGGMDEADDVFTLLVDSIHDTLRGGDLARVRIPSSVRDDTDDADAHAAEARAWIDAEVQHRALQLGLLWLSCVAQTSLAAYFLRRDLFVTASAFTSSPGGARYAYEGAVFLGLLATIGQGSAGGISLNVSTSNPYARRFRDWVDEQCMAKILVAAASAMDRDVQSYRQVVDDSPPSLAGSIAGLATMRWVSGFSELLGPVAPPLASDPKRKAASAPSAVGADFSHLPSPTCVILLPLFLLSRSNQAFTSLILDTADQDESNGDTRARASDDSFCHLASLASYLATHASVSARSASYARISLLCLLVFLYDPRGSRNMLVDSQHAARTLERIRLCRQREPALALPRTKRTRLITAVLDVATCSLRYNLSKRIDTASYLISLRLVQRAVVLCSDERVQLEYDWHDCWSATLALASFLAARYTELRSSRDLPELIRALIATLNSILLRSDHFLTSTHEINHFVYELVRCSQTLRKTVMLLDPASSRDAAGTPGRDADRQAAVGPTPPKLYAQVPGWKNIERVIQAVEASIADWVEQKPRSRRNQTPDINTITKLIAAIDREQLLAGATEDGYASASGPLEGANKAAAQAAMHHELEWLDRIQEQCLPEFVRHACADVLRILPVY
;
A
#
# COMPACT_ATOMS: atom_id res chain seq x y z
N MET A 1 -28.11 -5.97 22.67
CA MET A 1 -29.14 -5.78 23.70
C MET A 1 -29.57 -4.33 23.65
N ALA A 2 -30.81 -4.09 23.23
CA ALA A 2 -31.41 -2.76 23.22
C ALA A 2 -31.83 -2.38 24.65
N SER A 3 -31.52 -1.16 25.08
CA SER A 3 -32.12 -0.55 26.26
C SER A 3 -32.58 0.86 25.91
N ASN A 4 -33.90 0.99 25.82
CA ASN A 4 -34.65 2.24 25.75
C ASN A 4 -34.26 3.18 26.90
N GLY A 5 -33.73 4.36 26.57
CA GLY A 5 -33.72 5.53 27.44
C GLY A 5 -34.81 6.49 26.97
N ALA A 6 -35.86 6.65 27.77
CA ALA A 6 -37.02 7.46 27.47
C ALA A 6 -36.66 8.95 27.33
N ALA A 7 -37.12 9.57 26.24
CA ALA A 7 -37.03 10.99 25.98
C ALA A 7 -37.98 11.77 26.90
N ILE A 8 -37.42 12.66 27.73
CA ILE A 8 -38.17 13.74 28.36
C ILE A 8 -38.24 14.88 27.34
N GLY A 9 -39.46 15.17 26.87
CA GLY A 9 -39.73 16.16 25.84
C GLY A 9 -39.33 17.57 26.24
N THR A 10 -38.48 18.18 25.43
CA THR A 10 -38.33 19.64 25.37
C THR A 10 -39.12 20.12 24.15
N SER A 11 -40.23 20.82 24.41
CA SER A 11 -41.14 21.38 23.41
C SER A 11 -40.65 22.73 22.86
N ARG A 12 -39.38 22.81 22.48
CA ARG A 12 -38.86 23.91 21.65
C ARG A 12 -38.22 23.30 20.41
N PRO A 13 -38.62 23.72 19.19
CA PRO A 13 -37.87 23.32 18.01
C PRO A 13 -36.41 23.75 18.20
N PRO A 14 -35.42 22.92 17.80
CA PRO A 14 -34.02 23.33 17.86
C PRO A 14 -33.87 24.64 17.08
N LEU A 15 -33.20 25.64 17.67
CA LEU A 15 -32.88 26.89 16.98
C LEU A 15 -32.08 26.54 15.71
N GLN A 16 -32.73 26.62 14.54
CA GLN A 16 -32.07 26.37 13.27
C GLN A 16 -31.22 27.60 12.93
N SER A 17 -29.93 27.40 12.66
CA SER A 17 -29.05 28.47 12.18
C SER A 17 -29.52 28.91 10.78
N LYS A 18 -29.32 30.19 10.41
CA LYS A 18 -29.60 30.65 9.04
C LYS A 18 -28.92 29.76 7.99
N PHE A 19 -27.71 29.27 8.30
CA PHE A 19 -26.99 28.31 7.49
C PHE A 19 -27.81 27.02 7.28
N SER A 20 -28.28 26.41 8.38
CA SER A 20 -29.05 25.17 8.33
C SER A 20 -30.37 25.30 7.55
N GLU A 21 -31.08 26.42 7.71
CA GLU A 21 -32.32 26.71 6.98
C GLU A 21 -32.04 26.88 5.48
N SER A 22 -31.02 27.66 5.13
CA SER A 22 -30.62 27.91 3.74
C SER A 22 -30.21 26.63 3.02
N TYR A 23 -29.34 25.81 3.61
CA TYR A 23 -28.92 24.54 2.99
C TYR A 23 -30.06 23.53 2.91
N THR A 24 -30.91 23.44 3.94
CA THR A 24 -32.10 22.58 3.91
C THR A 24 -33.05 22.99 2.79
N ALA A 25 -33.30 24.30 2.61
CA ALA A 25 -34.15 24.80 1.53
C ALA A 25 -33.57 24.49 0.14
N LEU A 26 -32.27 24.73 -0.07
CA LEU A 26 -31.59 24.44 -1.33
C LEU A 26 -31.64 22.95 -1.68
N LEU A 27 -31.36 22.08 -0.71
CA LEU A 27 -31.35 20.62 -0.88
C LEU A 27 -32.74 19.98 -0.90
N GLN A 28 -33.79 20.75 -0.60
CA GLN A 28 -35.19 20.40 -0.89
C GLN A 28 -35.63 20.87 -2.29
N GLY A 29 -34.77 21.53 -3.06
CA GLY A 29 -35.07 22.04 -4.40
C GLY A 29 -35.84 23.37 -4.40
N ARG A 30 -35.87 24.10 -3.27
CA ARG A 30 -36.41 25.46 -3.22
C ARG A 30 -35.38 26.43 -3.81
N GLN A 31 -35.87 27.45 -4.50
CA GLN A 31 -35.04 28.50 -5.10
C GLN A 31 -35.50 29.85 -4.53
N PRO A 32 -34.98 30.27 -3.36
CA PRO A 32 -35.46 31.47 -2.67
C PRO A 32 -35.36 32.78 -3.50
N TRP A 33 -34.54 32.78 -4.54
CA TRP A 33 -34.37 33.90 -5.47
C TRP A 33 -35.37 33.90 -6.63
N ALA A 34 -36.13 32.82 -6.84
CA ALA A 34 -37.24 32.77 -7.78
C ALA A 34 -38.49 33.16 -7.01
N SER A 35 -38.94 34.40 -7.14
CA SER A 35 -40.16 34.90 -6.48
C SER A 35 -41.37 34.00 -6.77
N ASP A 36 -42.18 33.71 -5.75
CA ASP A 36 -43.53 33.15 -5.89
C ASP A 36 -44.42 34.18 -6.63
N ASP A 37 -44.52 34.08 -7.95
CA ASP A 37 -45.53 34.81 -8.76
C ASP A 37 -46.92 34.14 -8.69
N ALA A 38 -47.30 33.61 -7.51
CA ALA A 38 -48.57 32.94 -7.28
C ALA A 38 -49.23 33.36 -5.96
N SER A 39 -49.38 34.67 -5.76
CA SER A 39 -50.44 35.20 -4.90
C SER A 39 -51.03 36.44 -5.56
N VAL A 40 -51.94 36.21 -6.50
CA VAL A 40 -52.87 37.25 -6.97
C VAL A 40 -53.94 37.39 -5.88
N ASP A 41 -53.86 38.47 -5.12
CA ASP A 41 -55.00 38.96 -4.35
C ASP A 41 -56.10 39.44 -5.31
N ASP A 42 -57.29 38.90 -5.12
CA ASP A 42 -58.53 39.28 -5.78
C ASP A 42 -58.88 40.74 -5.46
N HIS A 43 -58.81 41.62 -6.45
CA HIS A 43 -59.70 42.78 -6.54
C HIS A 43 -59.97 43.15 -8.02
N PRO A 44 -61.23 43.39 -8.42
CA PRO A 44 -61.57 43.61 -9.81
C PRO A 44 -61.48 45.10 -10.16
N SER A 45 -60.83 45.44 -11.28
CA SER A 45 -61.36 46.48 -12.18
C SER A 45 -60.63 46.56 -13.52
N PHE A 46 -61.48 46.60 -14.54
CA PHE A 46 -61.35 47.20 -15.87
C PHE A 46 -60.38 46.63 -16.92
N SER A 47 -61.05 46.14 -17.96
CA SER A 47 -60.60 45.70 -19.27
C SER A 47 -59.72 46.69 -20.04
N SER A 48 -58.66 46.17 -20.67
CA SER A 48 -58.43 46.41 -22.10
C SER A 48 -57.63 45.27 -22.72
N SER A 49 -58.15 44.75 -23.83
CA SER A 49 -57.70 43.63 -24.63
C SER A 49 -56.41 43.86 -25.43
N SER A 50 -55.51 42.87 -25.45
CA SER A 50 -54.83 42.44 -26.68
C SER A 50 -54.15 41.07 -26.52
N GLN A 51 -54.30 40.25 -27.55
CA GLN A 51 -54.04 38.82 -27.65
C GLN A 51 -52.55 38.40 -27.70
N SER A 52 -52.21 37.36 -26.93
CA SER A 52 -51.47 36.12 -27.24
C SER A 52 -50.09 36.08 -27.94
N ARG A 53 -49.19 35.31 -27.26
CA ARG A 53 -48.29 34.20 -27.72
C ARG A 53 -46.77 34.45 -27.86
N PRO A 54 -45.92 33.38 -27.76
CA PRO A 54 -44.86 33.27 -26.74
C PRO A 54 -43.44 33.30 -27.33
N ALA A 55 -42.43 33.65 -26.52
CA ALA A 55 -41.04 33.56 -26.92
C ALA A 55 -40.22 32.72 -25.94
N VAL A 56 -39.93 31.49 -26.35
CA VAL A 56 -38.80 30.69 -25.90
C VAL A 56 -37.53 31.49 -26.22
N ALA A 57 -36.69 31.77 -25.23
CA ALA A 57 -35.35 32.29 -25.48
C ALA A 57 -34.36 31.83 -24.39
N ARG A 58 -33.72 30.68 -24.66
CA ARG A 58 -32.32 30.47 -24.24
C ARG A 58 -31.50 31.65 -24.76
N SER A 59 -30.81 32.36 -23.88
CA SER A 59 -29.82 33.37 -24.28
C SER A 59 -28.47 33.05 -23.65
N LYS A 60 -27.51 32.71 -24.52
CA LYS A 60 -26.08 32.78 -24.25
C LYS A 60 -25.62 34.24 -24.34
N SER A 61 -24.51 34.50 -23.65
CA SER A 61 -23.48 35.54 -23.88
C SER A 61 -23.41 36.73 -22.92
N ALA A 62 -22.19 36.82 -22.34
CA ALA A 62 -21.33 37.99 -22.16
C ALA A 62 -21.83 39.16 -21.29
N GLY A 63 -21.06 39.41 -20.22
CA GLY A 63 -20.95 40.71 -19.55
C GLY A 63 -22.21 41.18 -18.84
N LYS A 64 -22.56 40.60 -17.70
CA LYS A 64 -23.58 41.16 -16.79
C LYS A 64 -23.04 41.18 -15.36
N SER A 65 -23.17 42.34 -14.73
CA SER A 65 -22.84 42.59 -13.33
C SER A 65 -23.31 41.46 -12.41
N ASN A 66 -22.48 41.10 -11.42
CA ASN A 66 -22.71 40.07 -10.38
C ASN A 66 -23.88 40.38 -9.42
N SER A 67 -24.90 41.12 -9.88
CA SER A 67 -25.98 41.70 -9.07
C SER A 67 -27.32 40.95 -9.16
N GLY A 68 -27.35 39.77 -9.78
CA GLY A 68 -28.57 38.96 -9.88
C GLY A 68 -29.04 38.45 -8.51
N PRO A 69 -30.37 38.26 -8.28
CA PRO A 69 -30.91 37.79 -7.00
C PRO A 69 -30.28 36.49 -6.48
N ARG A 70 -29.95 35.55 -7.39
CA ARG A 70 -29.27 34.28 -7.07
C ARG A 70 -27.84 34.48 -6.56
N SER A 71 -27.03 35.26 -7.27
CA SER A 71 -25.63 35.52 -6.88
C SER A 71 -25.55 36.28 -5.56
N ARG A 72 -26.49 37.21 -5.28
CA ARG A 72 -26.58 37.88 -3.97
C ARG A 72 -26.90 36.90 -2.85
N TYR A 73 -27.90 36.04 -3.04
CA TYR A 73 -28.24 35.02 -2.06
C TYR A 73 -27.07 34.10 -1.73
N PHE A 74 -26.31 33.66 -2.74
CA PHE A 74 -25.12 32.84 -2.51
C PHE A 74 -23.97 33.63 -1.87
N ALA A 75 -23.76 34.90 -2.22
CA ALA A 75 -22.76 35.73 -1.57
C ALA A 75 -23.05 35.88 -0.05
N ASP A 76 -24.32 36.08 0.31
CA ASP A 76 -24.74 36.14 1.72
C ASP A 76 -24.56 34.78 2.41
N LEU A 77 -24.89 33.67 1.73
CA LEU A 77 -24.71 32.32 2.25
C LEU A 77 -23.24 31.99 2.53
N LEU A 78 -22.33 32.40 1.63
CA LEU A 78 -20.89 32.18 1.76
C LEU A 78 -20.23 33.05 2.84
N CYS A 79 -20.93 34.06 3.38
CA CYS A 79 -20.48 34.77 4.58
C CYS A 79 -20.69 33.96 5.87
N LEU A 80 -21.52 32.91 5.84
CA LEU A 80 -21.84 32.11 7.01
C LEU A 80 -20.77 31.02 7.25
N PRO A 81 -20.45 30.71 8.51
CA PRO A 81 -19.55 29.61 8.84
C PRO A 81 -20.13 28.28 8.35
N VAL A 82 -19.30 27.46 7.71
CA VAL A 82 -19.74 26.23 7.06
C VAL A 82 -19.82 25.07 8.05
N GLU A 83 -21.03 24.56 8.28
CA GLU A 83 -21.25 23.32 9.03
C GLU A 83 -21.13 22.11 8.08
N THR A 84 -19.91 21.70 7.74
CA THR A 84 -19.66 20.66 6.72
C THR A 84 -20.38 19.33 6.98
N ARG A 85 -20.50 18.93 8.25
CA ARG A 85 -21.26 17.72 8.66
C ARG A 85 -22.72 17.78 8.23
N LEU A 86 -23.39 18.91 8.49
CA LEU A 86 -24.79 19.09 8.16
C LEU A 86 -25.01 18.98 6.66
N VAL A 87 -24.19 19.67 5.86
CA VAL A 87 -24.29 19.65 4.40
C VAL A 87 -24.08 18.23 3.86
N ALA A 88 -23.08 17.52 4.38
CA ALA A 88 -22.80 16.15 3.97
C ALA A 88 -23.94 15.18 4.34
N ASP A 89 -24.51 15.30 5.54
CA ASP A 89 -25.64 14.46 5.98
C ASP A 89 -26.89 14.70 5.11
N LEU A 90 -27.20 15.98 4.82
CA LEU A 90 -28.32 16.34 3.95
C LEU A 90 -28.13 15.81 2.52
N LEU A 91 -26.93 15.91 1.95
CA LEU A 91 -26.63 15.38 0.60
C LEU A 91 -26.53 13.85 0.58
N ALA A 92 -26.03 13.22 1.65
CA ALA A 92 -25.97 11.77 1.77
C ALA A 92 -27.36 11.14 1.73
N ALA A 93 -28.37 11.79 2.32
CA ALA A 93 -29.76 11.37 2.31
C ALA A 93 -30.43 11.39 0.91
N ILE A 94 -29.85 12.11 -0.06
CA ILE A 94 -30.40 12.23 -1.41
C ILE A 94 -29.82 11.11 -2.29
N PRO A 95 -30.65 10.21 -2.86
CA PRO A 95 -30.15 9.12 -3.69
C PRO A 95 -29.63 9.64 -5.05
N PRO A 96 -28.64 8.98 -5.67
CA PRO A 96 -28.02 9.43 -6.92
C PRO A 96 -29.03 9.56 -8.07
N GLU A 97 -30.05 8.69 -8.13
CA GLU A 97 -31.10 8.72 -9.15
C GLU A 97 -31.92 10.02 -9.08
N LYS A 98 -32.11 10.57 -7.88
CA LYS A 98 -32.81 11.83 -7.69
C LYS A 98 -31.98 13.04 -8.13
N LEU A 99 -30.65 12.97 -8.04
CA LEU A 99 -29.77 14.04 -8.53
C LEU A 99 -29.67 14.09 -10.05
N LEU A 100 -29.99 12.98 -10.73
CA LEU A 100 -29.91 12.82 -12.18
C LEU A 100 -31.30 12.74 -12.83
N ASP A 101 -32.34 13.26 -12.18
CA ASP A 101 -33.69 13.29 -12.74
C ASP A 101 -33.75 14.30 -13.90
N ASP A 102 -33.80 13.78 -15.12
CA ASP A 102 -33.82 14.55 -16.37
C ASP A 102 -35.08 15.42 -16.55
N SER A 103 -36.11 15.22 -15.73
CA SER A 103 -37.33 16.01 -15.87
C SER A 103 -37.12 17.44 -15.37
N PRO A 104 -37.30 18.47 -16.23
CA PRO A 104 -36.85 19.85 -15.95
C PRO A 104 -37.57 20.54 -14.78
N HIS A 105 -38.68 19.96 -14.31
CA HIS A 105 -39.46 20.49 -13.18
C HIS A 105 -39.40 19.58 -11.96
N SER A 106 -38.65 18.48 -12.00
CA SER A 106 -38.50 17.62 -10.83
C SER A 106 -37.83 18.37 -9.69
N GLN A 107 -38.13 17.91 -8.48
CA GLN A 107 -37.37 18.30 -7.30
C GLN A 107 -35.88 17.95 -7.47
N GLY A 108 -35.58 16.84 -8.14
CA GLY A 108 -34.22 16.37 -8.42
C GLY A 108 -33.39 17.34 -9.26
N ALA A 109 -33.92 17.74 -10.42
CA ALA A 109 -33.29 18.71 -11.31
C ALA A 109 -33.04 20.07 -10.61
N ARG A 110 -33.98 20.52 -9.76
CA ARG A 110 -33.80 21.75 -8.96
C ARG A 110 -32.70 21.62 -7.92
N ILE A 111 -32.59 20.46 -7.26
CA ILE A 111 -31.50 20.18 -6.32
C ILE A 111 -30.16 20.20 -7.05
N ALA A 112 -30.05 19.51 -8.19
CA ALA A 112 -28.84 19.48 -8.99
C ALA A 112 -28.42 20.89 -9.46
N ASP A 113 -29.36 21.69 -9.98
CA ASP A 113 -29.09 23.08 -10.36
C ASP A 113 -28.67 23.94 -9.16
N ASN A 114 -29.32 23.79 -8.00
CA ASN A 114 -28.93 24.50 -6.78
C ASN A 114 -27.50 24.17 -6.35
N VAL A 115 -27.16 22.88 -6.32
CA VAL A 115 -25.82 22.38 -5.96
C VAL A 115 -24.77 22.87 -6.96
N GLY A 116 -24.99 22.64 -8.26
CA GLY A 116 -24.05 23.03 -9.30
C GLY A 116 -23.83 24.54 -9.40
N ALA A 117 -24.88 25.34 -9.19
CA ALA A 117 -24.73 26.80 -9.18
C ALA A 117 -24.04 27.32 -7.91
N LEU A 118 -24.35 26.79 -6.73
CA LEU A 118 -23.65 27.15 -5.49
C LEU A 118 -22.17 26.75 -5.57
N TRP A 119 -21.87 25.58 -6.12
CA TRP A 119 -20.51 25.11 -6.31
C TRP A 119 -19.72 26.02 -7.27
N ARG A 120 -20.28 26.40 -8.42
CA ARG A 120 -19.64 27.35 -9.36
C ARG A 120 -19.45 28.74 -8.74
N GLU A 121 -20.44 29.22 -8.00
CA GLU A 121 -20.36 30.50 -7.29
C GLU A 121 -19.28 30.46 -6.19
N ALA A 122 -19.15 29.34 -5.45
CA ALA A 122 -18.09 29.17 -4.47
C ALA A 122 -16.69 29.17 -5.12
N ILE A 123 -16.50 28.56 -6.30
CA ILE A 123 -15.23 28.69 -7.04
C ILE A 123 -14.97 30.13 -7.44
N ARG A 124 -15.99 30.85 -7.93
CA ARG A 124 -15.85 32.27 -8.27
C ARG A 124 -15.40 33.09 -7.07
N VAL A 125 -16.10 32.98 -5.94
CA VAL A 125 -15.76 33.68 -4.70
C VAL A 125 -14.37 33.30 -4.20
N TRP A 126 -13.98 32.03 -4.30
CA TRP A 126 -12.62 31.59 -3.94
C TRP A 126 -11.53 32.33 -4.73
N ARG A 127 -11.78 32.67 -6.01
CA ARG A 127 -10.83 33.39 -6.87
C ARG A 127 -10.94 34.92 -6.80
N GLU A 128 -12.13 35.48 -6.60
CA GLU A 128 -12.40 36.94 -6.70
C GLU A 128 -12.35 37.69 -5.35
N SER A 129 -12.43 37.00 -4.20
CA SER A 129 -12.55 37.64 -2.88
C SER A 129 -11.23 38.24 -2.36
N ASP A 130 -10.82 39.36 -2.96
CA ASP A 130 -9.63 40.11 -2.52
C ASP A 130 -9.88 40.92 -1.23
N GLU A 131 -11.15 41.17 -0.87
CA GLU A 131 -11.53 42.02 0.29
C GLU A 131 -12.06 41.24 1.52
N ASP A 132 -12.49 39.98 1.36
CA ASP A 132 -13.15 39.20 2.41
C ASP A 132 -12.58 37.76 2.51
N GLU A 133 -11.49 37.63 3.26
CA GLU A 133 -10.75 36.37 3.42
C GLU A 133 -11.54 35.29 4.16
N VAL A 134 -12.46 35.69 5.05
CA VAL A 134 -13.34 34.76 5.77
C VAL A 134 -14.32 34.12 4.78
N ARG A 135 -14.91 34.93 3.89
CA ARG A 135 -15.77 34.44 2.81
C ARG A 135 -15.00 33.54 1.84
N ARG A 136 -13.75 33.87 1.51
CA ARG A 136 -12.88 33.00 0.70
C ARG A 136 -12.72 31.61 1.32
N ARG A 137 -12.46 31.55 2.61
CA ARG A 137 -12.34 30.29 3.36
C ARG A 137 -13.65 29.51 3.38
N ASN A 138 -14.77 30.16 3.71
CA ASN A 138 -16.09 29.52 3.68
C ASN A 138 -16.46 28.99 2.28
N ALA A 139 -16.01 29.66 1.22
CA ALA A 139 -16.20 29.17 -0.15
C ALA A 139 -15.47 27.84 -0.38
N VAL A 140 -14.21 27.72 0.04
CA VAL A 140 -13.46 26.45 -0.07
C VAL A 140 -14.08 25.36 0.81
N ASP A 141 -14.47 25.69 2.05
CA ASP A 141 -15.16 24.73 2.93
C ASP A 141 -16.50 24.27 2.33
N THR A 142 -17.25 25.16 1.68
CA THR A 142 -18.47 24.83 0.94
C THR A 142 -18.17 23.87 -0.23
N LEU A 143 -17.09 24.09 -0.98
CA LEU A 143 -16.67 23.19 -2.05
C LEU A 143 -16.36 21.79 -1.53
N VAL A 144 -15.65 21.67 -0.39
CA VAL A 144 -15.38 20.39 0.27
C VAL A 144 -16.70 19.72 0.70
N ALA A 145 -17.59 20.48 1.35
CA ALA A 145 -18.87 20.02 1.87
C ALA A 145 -19.82 19.49 0.80
N LEU A 146 -19.86 20.12 -0.38
CA LEU A 146 -20.63 19.65 -1.53
C LEU A 146 -19.94 18.48 -2.23
N SER A 147 -18.61 18.54 -2.41
CA SER A 147 -17.86 17.56 -3.20
C SER A 147 -17.87 16.18 -2.54
N TYR A 148 -17.62 16.08 -1.23
CA TYR A 148 -17.47 14.79 -0.55
C TYR A 148 -18.68 13.85 -0.68
N PRO A 149 -19.90 14.24 -0.27
CA PRO A 149 -21.07 13.35 -0.34
C PRO A 149 -21.50 13.05 -1.77
N ILE A 150 -21.17 13.88 -2.76
CA ILE A 150 -21.51 13.65 -4.17
C ILE A 150 -20.51 12.67 -4.80
N LEU A 151 -19.21 12.93 -4.65
CA LEU A 151 -18.15 12.09 -5.24
C LEU A 151 -18.16 10.66 -4.70
N THR A 152 -18.65 10.45 -3.47
CA THR A 152 -18.74 9.12 -2.84
C THR A 152 -19.99 8.32 -3.26
N LYS A 153 -20.92 8.91 -4.02
CA LYS A 153 -22.09 8.19 -4.57
C LYS A 153 -21.69 7.28 -5.73
N ARG A 154 -22.47 6.23 -5.92
CA ARG A 154 -22.33 5.31 -7.04
C ARG A 154 -23.19 5.78 -8.21
N PHE A 155 -22.53 6.23 -9.25
CA PHE A 155 -23.15 6.71 -10.49
C PHE A 155 -22.93 5.70 -11.62
N SER A 156 -23.88 5.64 -12.57
CA SER A 156 -23.81 4.70 -13.70
C SER A 156 -22.74 5.14 -14.71
N ASN A 157 -22.71 6.43 -15.04
CA ASN A 157 -21.70 7.04 -15.90
C ASN A 157 -20.91 8.06 -15.06
N TYR A 158 -20.07 7.56 -14.15
CA TYR A 158 -19.44 8.37 -13.10
C TYR A 158 -18.90 9.73 -13.58
N SER A 159 -18.06 9.80 -14.62
CA SER A 159 -17.57 11.08 -15.13
C SER A 159 -18.67 12.00 -15.67
N PHE A 160 -19.60 11.47 -16.46
CA PHE A 160 -20.67 12.24 -17.09
C PHE A 160 -21.67 12.76 -16.05
N ASP A 161 -22.02 11.92 -15.08
CA ASP A 161 -22.96 12.26 -14.02
C ASP A 161 -22.39 13.37 -13.12
N LEU A 162 -21.08 13.34 -12.82
CA LEU A 162 -20.40 14.44 -12.13
C LEU A 162 -20.36 15.73 -12.95
N ILE A 163 -20.15 15.64 -14.27
CA ILE A 163 -20.22 16.80 -15.17
C ILE A 163 -21.62 17.43 -15.13
N THR A 164 -22.67 16.62 -15.21
CA THR A 164 -24.05 17.09 -15.16
C THR A 164 -24.37 17.79 -13.83
N ILE A 165 -23.91 17.23 -12.70
CA ILE A 165 -24.19 17.81 -11.37
C ILE A 165 -23.41 19.10 -11.13
N PHE A 166 -22.10 19.14 -11.42
CA PHE A 166 -21.26 20.28 -11.05
C PHE A 166 -21.18 21.37 -12.13
N ALA A 167 -21.14 20.99 -13.40
CA ALA A 167 -21.04 21.92 -14.53
C ALA A 167 -22.40 22.20 -15.19
N GLY A 168 -23.48 21.50 -14.82
CA GLY A 168 -24.80 21.65 -15.43
C GLY A 168 -24.90 21.05 -16.84
N GLY A 169 -23.81 20.50 -17.38
CA GLY A 169 -23.77 19.87 -18.70
C GLY A 169 -22.36 19.86 -19.30
N MET A 170 -22.22 19.21 -20.45
CA MET A 170 -20.94 19.07 -21.15
C MET A 170 -20.36 20.40 -21.65
N ASP A 171 -21.23 21.34 -22.05
CA ASP A 171 -20.83 22.63 -22.64
C ASP A 171 -19.96 23.49 -21.71
N GLU A 172 -20.19 23.41 -20.39
CA GLU A 172 -19.46 24.18 -19.37
C GLU A 172 -18.38 23.35 -18.64
N ALA A 173 -18.25 22.05 -18.97
CA ALA A 173 -17.39 21.13 -18.24
C ALA A 173 -15.91 21.54 -18.29
N ASP A 174 -15.41 21.87 -19.48
CA ASP A 174 -14.03 22.26 -19.67
C ASP A 174 -13.67 23.50 -18.83
N ASP A 175 -14.52 24.52 -18.86
CA ASP A 175 -14.33 25.76 -18.10
C ASP A 175 -14.36 25.49 -16.59
N VAL A 176 -15.37 24.77 -16.13
CA VAL A 176 -15.60 24.46 -14.72
C VAL A 176 -14.44 23.66 -14.10
N PHE A 177 -14.04 22.55 -14.71
CA PHE A 177 -13.01 21.68 -14.13
C PHE A 177 -11.60 22.24 -14.32
N THR A 178 -11.35 22.98 -15.39
CA THR A 178 -10.09 23.73 -15.53
C THR A 178 -10.00 24.80 -14.44
N LEU A 179 -11.08 25.54 -14.19
CA LEU A 179 -11.12 26.56 -13.15
C LEU A 179 -10.89 25.97 -11.74
N LEU A 180 -11.44 24.79 -11.45
CA LEU A 180 -11.17 24.07 -10.20
C LEU A 180 -9.68 23.78 -10.03
N VAL A 181 -9.05 23.16 -11.05
CA VAL A 181 -7.63 22.78 -11.00
C VAL A 181 -6.72 24.01 -10.91
N ASP A 182 -7.03 25.06 -11.67
CA ASP A 182 -6.30 26.32 -11.62
C ASP A 182 -6.45 26.99 -10.24
N SER A 183 -7.63 26.95 -9.62
CA SER A 183 -7.84 27.53 -8.29
C SER A 183 -7.03 26.80 -7.21
N ILE A 184 -6.95 25.46 -7.29
CA ILE A 184 -6.08 24.64 -6.42
C ILE A 184 -4.61 25.04 -6.63
N HIS A 185 -4.18 25.11 -7.89
CA HIS A 185 -2.81 25.49 -8.26
C HIS A 185 -2.43 26.88 -7.75
N ASP A 186 -3.23 27.90 -8.07
CA ASP A 186 -2.95 29.29 -7.72
C ASP A 186 -2.94 29.48 -6.20
N THR A 187 -3.86 28.83 -5.47
CA THR A 187 -3.93 28.90 -4.01
C THR A 187 -2.71 28.26 -3.34
N LEU A 188 -2.34 27.05 -3.75
CA LEU A 188 -1.19 26.35 -3.16
C LEU A 188 0.15 27.05 -3.42
N ARG A 189 0.27 27.80 -4.53
CA ARG A 189 1.46 28.59 -4.84
C ARG A 189 1.69 29.73 -3.84
N GLY A 190 0.61 30.27 -3.28
CA GLY A 190 0.63 31.40 -2.35
C GLY A 190 1.00 32.74 -3.01
N GLY A 191 0.95 33.81 -2.22
CA GLY A 191 1.30 35.17 -2.64
C GLY A 191 0.22 35.90 -3.44
N ASP A 192 0.60 37.05 -4.03
CA ASP A 192 -0.29 37.93 -4.80
C ASP A 192 -0.79 37.34 -6.12
N LEU A 193 -0.21 36.22 -6.57
CA LEU A 193 -0.64 35.51 -7.79
C LEU A 193 -1.85 34.59 -7.56
N ALA A 194 -2.17 34.29 -6.30
CA ALA A 194 -3.46 33.67 -5.94
C ALA A 194 -4.64 34.66 -6.05
N ARG A 195 -4.35 35.95 -6.26
CA ARG A 195 -5.27 37.09 -6.21
C ARG A 195 -5.23 37.81 -7.56
N VAL A 196 -6.36 38.03 -8.23
CA VAL A 196 -6.38 38.89 -9.43
C VAL A 196 -6.40 40.34 -8.95
N ARG A 197 -5.23 40.87 -8.59
CA ARG A 197 -5.09 42.20 -8.00
C ARG A 197 -5.57 43.29 -8.97
N ILE A 198 -6.70 43.93 -8.66
CA ILE A 198 -7.06 45.24 -9.24
C ILE A 198 -6.37 46.29 -8.36
N PRO A 199 -5.49 47.17 -8.90
CA PRO A 199 -4.85 48.21 -8.09
C PRO A 199 -5.88 49.24 -7.64
N SER A 200 -6.31 49.21 -6.38
CA SER A 200 -7.07 50.31 -5.79
C SER A 200 -6.57 50.70 -4.40
N SER A 201 -6.19 51.98 -4.34
CA SER A 201 -5.89 52.84 -3.18
C SER A 201 -4.61 52.60 -2.37
N VAL A 202 -3.77 53.64 -2.45
CA VAL A 202 -2.66 54.01 -1.56
C VAL A 202 -3.08 53.84 -0.09
N ARG A 203 -2.29 53.11 0.70
CA ARG A 203 -2.46 53.04 2.17
C ARG A 203 -1.34 53.80 2.86
N ASP A 204 -1.75 54.56 3.86
CA ASP A 204 -0.96 55.41 4.76
C ASP A 204 -0.35 54.52 5.85
N ASP A 205 0.91 54.76 6.20
CA ASP A 205 1.73 53.93 7.09
C ASP A 205 1.31 54.09 8.57
N THR A 206 0.68 53.07 9.18
CA THR A 206 0.54 52.94 10.64
C THR A 206 0.89 51.53 11.13
N ASP A 207 2.13 51.36 11.59
CA ASP A 207 2.86 50.08 11.58
C ASP A 207 2.40 48.97 12.58
N ASP A 208 1.67 49.26 13.65
CA ASP A 208 1.38 48.25 14.69
C ASP A 208 0.04 47.50 14.54
N ALA A 209 -1.02 48.18 14.06
CA ALA A 209 -2.31 47.55 13.78
C ALA A 209 -2.27 46.69 12.50
N ASP A 210 -1.39 47.06 11.57
CA ASP A 210 -1.18 46.37 10.31
C ASP A 210 -0.40 45.05 10.48
N ALA A 211 0.46 44.94 11.50
CA ALA A 211 1.19 43.71 11.80
C ALA A 211 0.27 42.55 12.26
N HIS A 212 -0.62 42.81 13.24
CA HIS A 212 -1.59 41.79 13.68
C HIS A 212 -2.60 41.42 12.59
N ALA A 213 -3.03 42.41 11.79
CA ALA A 213 -3.87 42.15 10.63
C ALA A 213 -3.12 41.31 9.59
N ALA A 214 -1.85 41.59 9.30
CA ALA A 214 -1.04 40.81 8.37
C ALA A 214 -0.80 39.37 8.86
N GLU A 215 -0.57 39.17 10.16
CA GLU A 215 -0.40 37.84 10.77
C GLU A 215 -1.70 37.01 10.68
N ALA A 216 -2.85 37.64 10.98
CA ALA A 216 -4.16 37.00 10.83
C ALA A 216 -4.43 36.59 9.37
N ARG A 217 -4.10 37.47 8.40
CA ARG A 217 -4.21 37.19 6.96
C ARG A 217 -3.35 36.00 6.54
N ALA A 218 -2.09 35.97 6.99
CA ALA A 218 -1.16 34.88 6.70
C ALA A 218 -1.64 33.54 7.27
N TRP A 219 -2.28 33.55 8.46
CA TRP A 219 -2.88 32.36 9.05
C TRP A 219 -4.08 31.86 8.24
N ILE A 220 -4.99 32.75 7.82
CA ILE A 220 -6.15 32.39 6.99
C ILE A 220 -5.67 31.83 5.65
N ASP A 221 -4.69 32.47 5.00
CA ASP A 221 -4.11 31.98 3.75
C ASP A 221 -3.52 30.57 3.90
N ALA A 222 -2.82 30.29 5.00
CA ALA A 222 -2.26 28.95 5.26
C ALA A 222 -3.36 27.90 5.44
N GLU A 223 -4.48 28.24 6.08
CA GLU A 223 -5.60 27.31 6.15
C GLU A 223 -6.29 27.12 4.80
N VAL A 224 -6.51 28.20 4.04
CA VAL A 224 -7.11 28.11 2.70
C VAL A 224 -6.24 27.25 1.79
N GLN A 225 -4.92 27.34 1.90
CA GLN A 225 -3.98 26.44 1.23
C GLN A 225 -4.16 24.98 1.66
N HIS A 226 -4.25 24.73 2.96
CA HIS A 226 -4.48 23.37 3.47
C HIS A 226 -5.83 22.80 3.00
N ARG A 227 -6.91 23.58 3.06
CA ARG A 227 -8.23 23.19 2.56
C ARG A 227 -8.23 22.96 1.05
N ALA A 228 -7.49 23.76 0.27
CA ALA A 228 -7.31 23.53 -1.16
C ALA A 228 -6.57 22.23 -1.46
N LEU A 229 -5.53 21.89 -0.67
CA LEU A 229 -4.84 20.59 -0.76
C LEU A 229 -5.81 19.43 -0.50
N GLN A 230 -6.64 19.55 0.54
CA GLN A 230 -7.65 18.54 0.89
C GLN A 230 -8.73 18.39 -0.17
N LEU A 231 -9.21 19.49 -0.75
CA LEU A 231 -10.13 19.46 -1.88
C LEU A 231 -9.50 18.76 -3.08
N GLY A 232 -8.23 19.05 -3.38
CA GLY A 232 -7.48 18.35 -4.42
C GLY A 232 -7.34 16.85 -4.16
N LEU A 233 -6.99 16.45 -2.93
CA LEU A 233 -6.93 15.05 -2.50
C LEU A 233 -8.28 14.34 -2.63
N LEU A 234 -9.36 15.00 -2.19
CA LEU A 234 -10.72 14.49 -2.30
C LEU A 234 -11.07 14.21 -3.77
N TRP A 235 -10.87 15.19 -4.65
CA TRP A 235 -11.15 15.02 -6.07
C TRP A 235 -10.28 13.93 -6.69
N LEU A 236 -8.95 13.97 -6.50
CA LEU A 236 -8.04 12.97 -7.06
C LEU A 236 -8.36 11.55 -6.59
N SER A 237 -8.68 11.36 -5.32
CA SER A 237 -9.02 10.03 -4.79
C SER A 237 -10.23 9.40 -5.49
N CYS A 238 -11.15 10.24 -6.00
CA CYS A 238 -12.37 9.82 -6.67
C CYS A 238 -12.24 9.79 -8.20
N VAL A 239 -11.49 10.72 -8.79
CA VAL A 239 -11.47 10.92 -10.26
C VAL A 239 -10.19 10.47 -10.94
N ALA A 240 -9.11 10.12 -10.22
CA ALA A 240 -7.81 9.80 -10.84
C ALA A 240 -7.84 8.68 -11.89
N GLN A 241 -8.80 7.76 -11.76
CA GLN A 241 -9.00 6.61 -12.67
C GLN A 241 -10.13 6.83 -13.69
N THR A 242 -10.55 8.09 -13.90
CA THR A 242 -11.64 8.46 -14.82
C THR A 242 -11.16 9.49 -15.84
N SER A 243 -11.98 9.77 -16.84
CA SER A 243 -11.68 10.80 -17.85
C SER A 243 -11.51 12.20 -17.27
N LEU A 244 -12.07 12.49 -16.09
CA LEU A 244 -11.92 13.79 -15.40
C LEU A 244 -10.49 14.02 -14.88
N ALA A 245 -9.68 12.96 -14.70
CA ALA A 245 -8.29 13.12 -14.30
C ALA A 245 -7.46 13.90 -15.32
N ALA A 246 -7.89 13.96 -16.59
CA ALA A 246 -7.21 14.72 -17.63
C ALA A 246 -7.10 16.21 -17.31
N TYR A 247 -8.06 16.80 -16.57
CA TYR A 247 -7.98 18.19 -16.13
C TYR A 247 -6.80 18.44 -15.18
N PHE A 248 -6.51 17.49 -14.29
CA PHE A 248 -5.36 17.55 -13.39
C PHE A 248 -4.01 17.42 -14.13
N LEU A 249 -4.00 16.94 -15.38
CA LEU A 249 -2.79 16.91 -16.22
C LEU A 249 -2.52 18.22 -16.96
N ARG A 250 -3.50 19.14 -17.06
CA ARG A 250 -3.36 20.40 -17.82
C ARG A 250 -2.49 21.44 -17.10
N ARG A 251 -2.31 21.31 -15.79
CA ARG A 251 -1.55 22.24 -14.95
C ARG A 251 -0.44 21.50 -14.21
N ASP A 252 0.70 22.15 -13.97
CA ASP A 252 1.78 21.55 -13.17
C ASP A 252 1.52 21.72 -11.66
N LEU A 253 0.75 20.79 -11.09
CA LEU A 253 0.48 20.76 -9.65
C LEU A 253 1.67 20.23 -8.83
N PHE A 254 2.65 19.59 -9.47
CA PHE A 254 3.78 18.98 -8.77
C PHE A 254 4.70 20.02 -8.15
N VAL A 255 5.13 21.00 -8.95
CA VAL A 255 6.00 22.10 -8.49
C VAL A 255 5.30 22.88 -7.38
N THR A 256 3.99 23.05 -7.51
CA THR A 256 3.18 23.84 -6.57
C THR A 256 3.02 23.13 -5.23
N ALA A 257 2.62 21.86 -5.24
CA ALA A 257 2.43 21.08 -4.02
C ALA A 257 3.75 20.78 -3.31
N SER A 258 4.84 20.56 -4.06
CA SER A 258 6.18 20.42 -3.47
C SER A 258 6.68 21.73 -2.87
N ALA A 259 6.50 22.88 -3.53
CA ALA A 259 6.83 24.18 -2.95
C ALA A 259 6.02 24.48 -1.67
N PHE A 260 4.72 24.18 -1.67
CA PHE A 260 3.89 24.28 -0.46
C PHE A 260 4.44 23.39 0.68
N THR A 261 4.77 22.13 0.38
CA THR A 261 5.35 21.19 1.35
C THR A 261 6.71 21.66 1.88
N SER A 262 7.50 22.33 1.04
CA SER A 262 8.77 22.93 1.43
C SER A 262 8.61 24.22 2.24
N SER A 263 7.48 24.91 2.17
CA SER A 263 7.23 26.14 2.94
C SER A 263 7.13 25.87 4.46
N PRO A 264 7.44 26.84 5.33
CA PRO A 264 7.29 26.69 6.79
C PRO A 264 5.85 26.38 7.21
N GLY A 265 4.86 27.03 6.59
CA GLY A 265 3.44 26.83 6.88
C GLY A 265 2.87 25.51 6.36
N GLY A 266 3.41 25.01 5.24
CA GLY A 266 2.98 23.77 4.60
C GLY A 266 3.74 22.51 5.06
N ALA A 267 4.92 22.64 5.67
CA ALA A 267 5.71 21.50 6.15
C ALA A 267 4.97 20.60 7.15
N ARG A 268 4.07 21.16 7.97
CA ARG A 268 3.19 20.39 8.88
C ARG A 268 2.19 19.49 8.13
N TYR A 269 1.90 19.78 6.87
CA TYR A 269 1.03 19.01 5.99
C TYR A 269 1.82 18.16 4.99
N ALA A 270 3.12 17.92 5.22
CA ALA A 270 3.97 17.14 4.33
C ALA A 270 3.43 15.72 4.06
N TYR A 271 2.72 15.12 5.01
CA TYR A 271 2.03 13.84 4.82
C TYR A 271 0.97 13.94 3.71
N GLU A 272 0.06 14.92 3.79
CA GLU A 272 -0.99 15.13 2.80
C GLU A 272 -0.40 15.55 1.45
N GLY A 273 0.62 16.41 1.47
CA GLY A 273 1.37 16.82 0.28
C GLY A 273 2.01 15.62 -0.44
N ALA A 274 2.64 14.71 0.30
CA ALA A 274 3.22 13.49 -0.26
C ALA A 274 2.15 12.60 -0.90
N VAL A 275 1.03 12.36 -0.22
CA VAL A 275 -0.07 11.55 -0.75
C VAL A 275 -0.68 12.19 -2.01
N PHE A 276 -0.82 13.51 -2.03
CA PHE A 276 -1.32 14.25 -3.18
C PHE A 276 -0.40 14.10 -4.39
N LEU A 277 0.92 14.28 -4.20
CA LEU A 277 1.93 14.03 -5.23
C LEU A 277 1.88 12.58 -5.72
N GLY A 278 1.75 11.61 -4.80
CA GLY A 278 1.64 10.19 -5.12
C GLY A 278 0.42 9.89 -6.00
N LEU A 279 -0.75 10.41 -5.66
CA LEU A 279 -1.97 10.23 -6.47
C LEU A 279 -1.85 10.89 -7.85
N LEU A 280 -1.26 12.08 -7.96
CA LEU A 280 -0.99 12.74 -9.24
C LEU A 280 -0.14 11.82 -10.16
N ALA A 281 0.87 11.15 -9.60
CA ALA A 281 1.71 10.20 -10.34
C ALA A 281 0.97 8.91 -10.78
N THR A 282 -0.24 8.65 -10.27
CA THR A 282 -1.08 7.51 -10.70
C THR A 282 -2.16 7.86 -11.74
N ILE A 283 -2.27 9.13 -12.15
CA ILE A 283 -3.29 9.60 -13.12
C ILE A 283 -3.13 8.95 -14.50
N GLY A 284 -4.26 8.61 -15.12
CA GLY A 284 -4.33 8.21 -16.53
C GLY A 284 -3.90 6.76 -16.79
N GLN A 285 -3.99 5.91 -15.76
CA GLN A 285 -3.46 4.54 -15.75
C GLN A 285 -4.55 3.46 -15.51
N GLY A 286 -5.82 3.71 -15.89
CA GLY A 286 -6.92 2.72 -15.88
C GLY A 286 -7.94 2.98 -17.00
N SER A 287 -8.33 2.02 -17.84
CA SER A 287 -9.24 0.88 -17.54
C SER A 287 -8.85 -0.46 -18.21
N ALA A 288 -7.77 -0.55 -18.99
CA ALA A 288 -7.40 -1.77 -19.73
C ALA A 288 -5.88 -2.04 -19.86
N GLY A 289 -5.03 -1.23 -19.25
CA GLY A 289 -3.58 -1.45 -19.18
C GLY A 289 -3.12 -1.23 -17.74
N GLY A 290 -2.24 -2.08 -17.23
CA GLY A 290 -1.72 -1.98 -15.87
C GLY A 290 -1.04 -0.64 -15.58
N ILE A 291 -0.76 -0.36 -14.31
CA ILE A 291 -0.02 0.84 -13.92
C ILE A 291 1.45 0.61 -14.27
N SER A 292 1.87 1.09 -15.44
CA SER A 292 3.25 0.94 -15.90
C SER A 292 4.09 2.08 -15.33
N LEU A 293 5.13 1.74 -14.56
CA LEU A 293 6.09 2.68 -13.97
C LEU A 293 7.26 3.00 -14.92
N ASN A 294 7.14 2.56 -16.18
CA ASN A 294 8.22 2.56 -17.15
C ASN A 294 8.44 3.93 -17.80
N VAL A 295 9.63 4.15 -18.39
CA VAL A 295 10.09 5.41 -18.99
C VAL A 295 9.10 6.05 -19.99
N SER A 296 8.19 5.26 -20.55
CA SER A 296 7.18 5.65 -21.53
C SER A 296 5.85 6.13 -20.92
N THR A 297 5.77 6.42 -19.61
CA THR A 297 4.50 6.90 -19.01
C THR A 297 4.00 8.16 -19.72
N SER A 298 2.74 8.15 -20.16
CA SER A 298 2.03 9.35 -20.63
C SER A 298 1.82 10.37 -19.51
N ASN A 299 1.83 9.91 -18.25
CA ASN A 299 1.67 10.76 -17.09
C ASN A 299 2.91 11.67 -16.87
N PRO A 300 2.78 13.01 -16.96
CA PRO A 300 3.86 13.95 -16.71
C PRO A 300 4.37 13.95 -15.26
N TYR A 301 3.52 13.63 -14.29
CA TYR A 301 3.88 13.61 -12.87
C TYR A 301 4.82 12.46 -12.50
N ALA A 302 4.65 11.30 -13.12
CA ALA A 302 5.59 10.18 -12.97
C ALA A 302 6.99 10.55 -13.48
N ARG A 303 7.09 11.39 -14.53
CA ARG A 303 8.39 11.92 -15.00
C ARG A 303 8.97 12.92 -14.00
N ARG A 304 8.14 13.80 -13.43
CA ARG A 304 8.56 14.74 -12.38
C ARG A 304 9.14 14.01 -11.17
N PHE A 305 8.58 12.88 -10.74
CA PHE A 305 9.12 12.07 -9.65
C PHE A 305 10.56 11.61 -9.92
N ARG A 306 10.82 11.10 -11.13
CA ARG A 306 12.14 10.64 -11.55
C ARG A 306 13.17 11.78 -11.56
N ASP A 307 12.78 12.93 -12.09
CA ASP A 307 13.67 14.07 -12.29
C ASP A 307 13.69 15.03 -11.08
N TRP A 308 13.12 14.63 -9.95
CA TRP A 308 13.02 15.46 -8.75
C TRP A 308 14.36 15.54 -8.00
N VAL A 309 14.76 16.76 -7.63
CA VAL A 309 16.06 17.04 -6.99
C VAL A 309 15.97 17.78 -5.64
N ASP A 310 14.77 18.12 -5.15
CA ASP A 310 14.61 18.83 -3.87
C ASP A 310 14.73 17.84 -2.69
N GLU A 311 15.97 17.56 -2.28
CA GLU A 311 16.28 16.66 -1.17
C GLU A 311 15.67 17.14 0.16
N GLN A 312 15.49 18.45 0.35
CA GLN A 312 14.90 18.99 1.58
C GLN A 312 13.40 18.68 1.66
N CYS A 313 12.68 18.83 0.55
CA CYS A 313 11.29 18.39 0.47
C CYS A 313 11.16 16.88 0.67
N MET A 314 12.03 16.10 0.02
CA MET A 314 12.06 14.64 0.19
C MET A 314 12.28 14.25 1.65
N ALA A 315 13.23 14.90 2.34
CA ALA A 315 13.48 14.66 3.76
C ALA A 315 12.26 14.99 4.64
N LYS A 316 11.54 16.09 4.38
CA LYS A 316 10.29 16.43 5.09
C LYS A 316 9.22 15.36 4.88
N ILE A 317 9.05 14.88 3.65
CA ILE A 317 8.14 13.79 3.30
C ILE A 317 8.52 12.52 4.06
N LEU A 318 9.81 12.18 4.11
CA LEU A 318 10.32 11.01 4.81
C LEU A 318 10.10 11.09 6.33
N VAL A 319 10.32 12.24 6.96
CA VAL A 319 10.03 12.44 8.38
C VAL A 319 8.52 12.28 8.67
N ALA A 320 7.67 12.85 7.82
CA ALA A 320 6.22 12.69 7.93
C ALA A 320 5.79 11.22 7.73
N ALA A 321 6.44 10.53 6.80
CA ALA A 321 6.18 9.12 6.51
C ALA A 321 6.64 8.20 7.65
N ALA A 322 7.84 8.39 8.18
CA ALA A 322 8.33 7.65 9.34
C ALA A 322 7.39 7.81 10.53
N SER A 323 6.93 9.04 10.80
CA SER A 323 5.95 9.32 11.87
C SER A 323 4.59 8.68 11.63
N ALA A 324 4.16 8.50 10.37
CA ALA A 324 2.94 7.77 10.04
C ALA A 324 3.11 6.25 10.21
N MET A 325 4.20 5.69 9.70
CA MET A 325 4.51 4.26 9.82
C MET A 325 4.70 3.83 11.28
N ASP A 326 5.29 4.68 12.13
CA ASP A 326 5.36 4.42 13.58
C ASP A 326 3.97 4.34 14.22
N ARG A 327 3.07 5.30 13.92
CA ARG A 327 1.68 5.28 14.39
C ARG A 327 0.92 4.04 13.89
N ASP A 328 1.18 3.61 12.66
CA ASP A 328 0.60 2.39 12.09
C ASP A 328 1.06 1.15 12.87
N VAL A 329 2.36 1.03 13.17
CA VAL A 329 2.92 -0.04 14.02
C VAL A 329 2.31 0.00 15.43
N GLN A 330 2.20 1.19 16.03
CA GLN A 330 1.56 1.36 17.34
C GLN A 330 0.10 0.90 17.32
N SER A 331 -0.63 1.10 16.22
CA SER A 331 -2.02 0.63 16.08
C SER A 331 -2.11 -0.89 16.13
N TYR A 332 -1.18 -1.63 15.51
CA TYR A 332 -1.09 -3.08 15.68
C TYR A 332 -0.77 -3.47 17.13
N ARG A 333 0.14 -2.74 17.78
CA ARG A 333 0.58 -3.04 19.16
C ARG A 333 -0.49 -2.75 20.21
N GLN A 334 -1.38 -1.80 19.96
CA GLN A 334 -2.54 -1.55 20.82
C GLN A 334 -3.51 -2.75 20.84
N VAL A 335 -3.55 -3.53 19.75
CA VAL A 335 -4.36 -4.75 19.69
C VAL A 335 -3.69 -5.90 20.45
N VAL A 336 -2.40 -6.15 20.22
CA VAL A 336 -1.60 -7.15 20.94
C VAL A 336 -0.19 -6.61 21.21
N ASP A 337 0.22 -6.53 22.47
CA ASP A 337 1.62 -6.20 22.79
C ASP A 337 2.52 -7.40 22.51
N ASP A 338 3.53 -7.15 21.70
CA ASP A 338 4.51 -8.14 21.23
C ASP A 338 5.92 -7.84 21.75
N SER A 339 6.00 -7.11 22.86
CA SER A 339 7.27 -6.87 23.55
C SER A 339 7.90 -8.20 23.97
N PRO A 340 9.22 -8.38 23.77
CA PRO A 340 9.89 -9.58 24.23
C PRO A 340 9.69 -9.69 25.75
N PRO A 341 9.34 -10.89 26.28
CA PRO A 341 9.20 -11.06 27.71
C PRO A 341 10.53 -10.68 28.37
N SER A 342 10.49 -9.70 29.29
CA SER A 342 11.64 -9.36 30.11
C SER A 342 12.07 -10.59 30.93
N LEU A 343 13.30 -10.60 31.43
CA LEU A 343 13.90 -11.74 32.16
C LEU A 343 13.01 -12.26 33.34
N ALA A 344 12.12 -11.42 33.86
CA ALA A 344 11.11 -11.80 34.87
C ALA A 344 9.93 -12.64 34.31
N GLY A 345 9.60 -12.51 33.01
CA GLY A 345 8.56 -13.27 32.32
C GLY A 345 9.04 -14.61 31.73
N SER A 346 10.35 -14.81 31.55
CA SER A 346 10.91 -16.02 30.94
C SER A 346 10.77 -17.29 31.77
N ILE A 347 10.55 -17.18 33.09
CA ILE A 347 10.39 -18.36 33.98
C ILE A 347 9.06 -19.08 33.73
N ALA A 348 8.05 -18.39 33.18
CA ALA A 348 6.77 -19.00 32.79
C ALA A 348 6.80 -19.66 31.40
N GLY A 349 7.81 -19.35 30.56
CA GLY A 349 7.92 -19.79 29.16
C GLY A 349 8.71 -21.08 28.92
N LEU A 350 9.32 -21.67 29.96
CA LEU A 350 10.11 -22.91 29.84
C LEU A 350 9.26 -24.17 29.59
N ALA A 351 7.94 -24.05 29.51
CA ALA A 351 7.01 -25.15 29.22
C ALA A 351 6.66 -25.34 27.72
N THR A 352 7.13 -24.49 26.80
CA THR A 352 6.78 -24.54 25.36
C THR A 352 7.90 -25.06 24.43
N MET A 353 8.92 -25.76 24.95
CA MET A 353 9.84 -26.55 24.12
C MET A 353 9.20 -27.86 23.64
N ARG A 354 8.18 -27.76 22.77
CA ARG A 354 7.54 -28.91 22.09
C ARG A 354 7.39 -28.73 20.58
N TRP A 355 8.28 -27.94 19.96
CA TRP A 355 8.20 -27.60 18.54
C TRP A 355 9.06 -28.46 17.59
N VAL A 356 9.82 -29.44 18.11
CA VAL A 356 10.51 -30.43 17.24
C VAL A 356 9.61 -31.64 16.89
N SER A 357 8.41 -31.74 17.48
CA SER A 357 7.48 -32.87 17.29
C SER A 357 6.28 -32.60 16.36
N GLY A 358 6.03 -31.35 15.96
CA GLY A 358 4.82 -30.97 15.20
C GLY A 358 4.79 -31.39 13.72
N PHE A 359 5.90 -31.85 13.16
CA PHE A 359 5.94 -32.38 11.78
C PHE A 359 5.54 -33.86 11.69
N SER A 360 5.47 -34.59 12.82
CA SER A 360 5.08 -36.01 12.88
C SER A 360 3.55 -36.19 12.93
N GLU A 361 2.81 -35.19 13.42
CA GLU A 361 1.34 -35.26 13.59
C GLU A 361 0.54 -35.11 12.27
N LEU A 362 1.21 -34.78 11.17
CA LEU A 362 0.57 -34.68 9.84
C LEU A 362 0.58 -36.00 9.05
N LEU A 363 1.18 -37.08 9.58
CA LEU A 363 1.41 -38.34 8.86
C LEU A 363 1.17 -39.65 9.66
N GLY A 364 0.35 -39.67 10.72
CA GLY A 364 0.04 -40.90 11.48
C GLY A 364 -1.43 -41.06 11.89
N PRO A 365 -1.95 -42.30 12.04
CA PRO A 365 -3.37 -42.53 12.31
C PRO A 365 -3.75 -42.19 13.76
N VAL A 366 -4.96 -41.65 13.89
CA VAL A 366 -5.58 -41.11 15.11
C VAL A 366 -5.69 -42.17 16.21
N ALA A 367 -5.08 -41.91 17.37
CA ALA A 367 -5.40 -42.59 18.63
C ALA A 367 -6.40 -41.75 19.45
N PRO A 368 -7.31 -42.38 20.23
CA PRO A 368 -8.39 -41.66 20.92
C PRO A 368 -7.89 -40.92 22.18
N PRO A 369 -8.53 -39.81 22.59
CA PRO A 369 -8.09 -39.05 23.75
C PRO A 369 -8.59 -39.68 25.05
N LEU A 370 -7.69 -39.87 26.03
CA LEU A 370 -8.07 -40.07 27.43
C LEU A 370 -8.42 -38.73 28.07
N ALA A 371 -9.51 -38.74 28.83
CA ALA A 371 -10.06 -37.59 29.56
C ALA A 371 -9.25 -37.23 30.80
N SER A 372 -9.12 -35.93 31.10
CA SER A 372 -8.85 -35.44 32.46
C SER A 372 -9.31 -33.99 32.68
N ASP A 373 -10.32 -33.88 33.54
CA ASP A 373 -10.80 -32.83 34.46
C ASP A 373 -10.64 -31.30 34.22
N PRO A 374 -11.75 -30.53 34.32
CA PRO A 374 -11.75 -29.08 34.24
C PRO A 374 -11.77 -28.46 35.66
N LYS A 375 -10.62 -28.08 36.22
CA LYS A 375 -10.54 -27.09 37.33
C LYS A 375 -9.08 -26.71 37.63
N ARG A 376 -8.51 -25.81 36.82
CA ARG A 376 -7.39 -24.93 37.21
C ARG A 376 -7.33 -23.74 36.24
N LYS A 377 -7.85 -22.59 36.67
CA LYS A 377 -7.65 -21.31 35.98
C LYS A 377 -6.18 -20.91 36.17
N ALA A 378 -5.35 -21.15 35.16
CA ALA A 378 -4.06 -20.50 35.00
C ALA A 378 -4.30 -19.27 34.10
N ALA A 379 -3.87 -18.09 34.55
CA ALA A 379 -3.92 -16.86 33.77
C ALA A 379 -3.02 -17.02 32.53
N SER A 380 -3.63 -17.17 31.36
CA SER A 380 -2.96 -17.22 30.07
C SER A 380 -2.54 -15.81 29.64
N ALA A 381 -1.29 -15.65 29.20
CA ALA A 381 -0.89 -14.52 28.37
C ALA A 381 -1.83 -14.42 27.15
N PRO A 382 -2.14 -13.21 26.66
CA PRO A 382 -2.99 -13.06 25.47
C PRO A 382 -2.24 -13.59 24.25
N SER A 383 -2.48 -14.85 23.89
CA SER A 383 -2.11 -15.37 22.56
C SER A 383 -2.97 -14.65 21.52
N ALA A 384 -2.43 -14.38 20.32
CA ALA A 384 -3.16 -13.74 19.22
C ALA A 384 -4.38 -14.52 18.70
N VAL A 385 -4.66 -15.69 19.27
CA VAL A 385 -5.87 -16.48 19.05
C VAL A 385 -7.08 -15.74 19.65
N GLY A 386 -7.62 -14.76 18.93
CA GLY A 386 -8.88 -14.08 19.26
C GLY A 386 -8.87 -12.55 19.14
N ALA A 387 -7.72 -11.92 18.84
CA ALA A 387 -7.65 -10.48 18.67
C ALA A 387 -8.15 -10.04 17.28
N ASP A 388 -8.93 -8.95 17.23
CA ASP A 388 -9.54 -8.45 16.00
C ASP A 388 -8.62 -7.44 15.28
N PHE A 389 -8.04 -7.89 14.15
CA PHE A 389 -7.21 -7.07 13.27
C PHE A 389 -7.98 -6.57 12.02
N SER A 390 -9.30 -6.78 11.93
CA SER A 390 -10.08 -6.51 10.71
C SER A 390 -10.09 -5.03 10.27
N HIS A 391 -9.94 -4.11 11.23
CA HIS A 391 -9.85 -2.67 10.99
C HIS A 391 -8.46 -2.21 10.55
N LEU A 392 -7.42 -3.05 10.72
CA LEU A 392 -6.05 -2.75 10.34
C LEU A 392 -5.75 -3.24 8.92
N PRO A 393 -4.79 -2.62 8.20
CA PRO A 393 -3.95 -1.49 8.60
C PRO A 393 -4.71 -0.17 8.82
N SER A 394 -4.16 0.79 9.56
CA SER A 394 -4.75 2.14 9.64
C SER A 394 -4.86 2.77 8.24
N PRO A 395 -5.86 3.63 7.96
CA PRO A 395 -5.92 4.40 6.72
C PRO A 395 -4.68 5.26 6.45
N THR A 396 -3.90 5.59 7.49
CA THR A 396 -2.62 6.32 7.38
C THR A 396 -1.51 5.55 6.66
N CYS A 397 -1.66 4.24 6.47
CA CYS A 397 -0.74 3.44 5.67
C CYS A 397 -0.68 3.86 4.19
N VAL A 398 -1.61 4.70 3.71
CA VAL A 398 -1.60 5.22 2.33
C VAL A 398 -0.31 5.97 1.98
N ILE A 399 0.46 6.40 2.98
CA ILE A 399 1.81 6.97 2.78
C ILE A 399 2.79 6.03 2.07
N LEU A 400 2.53 4.71 2.08
CA LEU A 400 3.29 3.74 1.30
C LEU A 400 3.18 3.99 -0.22
N LEU A 401 2.13 4.66 -0.70
CA LEU A 401 1.97 5.00 -2.12
C LEU A 401 3.08 5.92 -2.63
N PRO A 402 3.23 7.16 -2.13
CA PRO A 402 4.33 8.02 -2.59
C PRO A 402 5.70 7.43 -2.25
N LEU A 403 5.86 6.72 -1.12
CA LEU A 403 7.11 6.03 -0.78
C LEU A 403 7.51 5.02 -1.87
N PHE A 404 6.58 4.15 -2.27
CA PHE A 404 6.84 3.14 -3.30
C PHE A 404 7.16 3.80 -4.66
N LEU A 405 6.34 4.76 -5.09
CA LEU A 405 6.50 5.42 -6.38
C LEU A 405 7.82 6.19 -6.47
N LEU A 406 8.20 6.94 -5.43
CA LEU A 406 9.47 7.67 -5.40
C LEU A 406 10.66 6.72 -5.30
N SER A 407 10.59 5.68 -4.47
CA SER A 407 11.67 4.69 -4.37
C SER A 407 11.95 3.97 -5.70
N ARG A 408 10.89 3.71 -6.48
CA ARG A 408 11.00 3.06 -7.79
C ARG A 408 11.54 3.97 -8.88
N SER A 409 11.30 5.28 -8.77
CA SER A 409 11.57 6.25 -9.83
C SER A 409 12.80 7.14 -9.57
N ASN A 410 13.18 7.35 -8.31
CA ASN A 410 14.17 8.35 -7.91
C ASN A 410 15.25 7.75 -6.99
N GLN A 411 16.48 7.69 -7.50
CA GLN A 411 17.61 7.14 -6.75
C GLN A 411 18.07 8.01 -5.58
N ALA A 412 17.89 9.33 -5.66
CA ALA A 412 18.23 10.25 -4.56
C ALA A 412 17.29 10.00 -3.38
N PHE A 413 16.00 9.80 -3.64
CA PHE A 413 15.03 9.41 -2.63
C PHE A 413 15.39 8.08 -1.94
N THR A 414 15.71 7.05 -2.73
CA THR A 414 16.17 5.75 -2.19
C THR A 414 17.45 5.90 -1.37
N SER A 415 18.38 6.77 -1.79
CA SER A 415 19.61 7.04 -1.05
C SER A 415 19.36 7.75 0.28
N LEU A 416 18.35 8.61 0.37
CA LEU A 416 17.94 9.26 1.63
C LEU A 416 17.30 8.28 2.62
N ILE A 417 16.54 7.29 2.12
CA ILE A 417 15.94 6.23 2.98
C ILE A 417 17.03 5.33 3.57
N LEU A 418 18.04 5.02 2.76
CA LEU A 418 19.11 4.06 3.06
C LEU A 418 20.43 4.78 3.32
N ASP A 419 20.38 5.97 3.92
CA ASP A 419 21.60 6.67 4.30
C ASP A 419 22.31 5.84 5.39
N THR A 420 23.57 5.55 5.16
CA THR A 420 24.43 4.76 6.06
C THR A 420 25.68 5.52 6.44
N ALA A 421 25.77 6.81 6.07
CA ALA A 421 26.88 7.66 6.46
C ALA A 421 26.82 7.92 7.97
N ASP A 422 27.95 7.74 8.65
CA ASP A 422 28.11 8.18 10.02
C ASP A 422 28.17 9.72 10.02
N GLN A 423 27.06 10.38 10.38
CA GLN A 423 27.01 11.84 10.53
C GLN A 423 27.46 12.27 11.92
N ASP A 424 28.21 13.37 11.99
CA ASP A 424 28.51 14.05 13.26
C ASP A 424 27.19 14.54 13.89
N GLU A 425 27.00 14.27 15.19
CA GLU A 425 25.78 14.54 15.97
C GLU A 425 25.35 16.03 16.03
N SER A 426 26.04 16.94 15.34
CA SER A 426 25.92 18.39 15.48
C SER A 426 24.80 19.04 14.68
N ASN A 427 24.11 18.35 13.76
CA ASN A 427 23.01 18.95 12.99
C ASN A 427 21.68 18.22 13.25
N GLY A 428 20.81 18.83 14.05
CA GLY A 428 19.39 18.48 14.20
C GLY A 428 18.55 18.73 12.93
N ASP A 429 19.12 18.48 11.76
CA ASP A 429 18.53 18.75 10.46
C ASP A 429 17.45 17.72 10.13
N THR A 430 16.42 18.15 9.39
CA THR A 430 15.35 17.28 8.87
C THR A 430 15.90 16.09 8.09
N ARG A 431 17.06 16.26 7.44
CA ARG A 431 17.75 15.19 6.71
C ARG A 431 18.26 14.08 7.62
N ALA A 432 18.89 14.42 8.75
CA ALA A 432 19.39 13.43 9.71
C ALA A 432 18.24 12.59 10.27
N ARG A 433 17.15 13.25 10.66
CA ARG A 433 15.92 12.57 11.11
C ARG A 433 15.33 11.64 10.04
N ALA A 434 15.31 12.09 8.77
CA ALA A 434 14.87 11.26 7.67
C ALA A 434 15.75 10.01 7.52
N SER A 435 17.07 10.17 7.55
CA SER A 435 18.05 9.10 7.48
C SER A 435 17.87 8.07 8.60
N ASP A 436 17.80 8.54 9.86
CA ASP A 436 17.74 7.68 11.05
C ASP A 436 16.44 6.86 11.12
N ASP A 437 15.31 7.45 10.74
CA ASP A 437 13.99 6.90 11.04
C ASP A 437 13.34 6.17 9.87
N SER A 438 13.65 6.53 8.61
CA SER A 438 12.87 6.09 7.44
C SER A 438 12.89 4.59 7.25
N PHE A 439 14.09 4.00 7.12
CA PHE A 439 14.21 2.55 6.92
C PHE A 439 13.72 1.77 8.14
N CYS A 440 14.03 2.26 9.35
CA CYS A 440 13.62 1.62 10.60
C CYS A 440 12.10 1.41 10.69
N HIS A 441 11.32 2.47 10.47
CA HIS A 441 9.86 2.39 10.56
C HIS A 441 9.25 1.67 9.36
N LEU A 442 9.84 1.77 8.16
CA LEU A 442 9.40 1.01 6.99
C LEU A 442 9.56 -0.50 7.20
N ALA A 443 10.74 -0.96 7.65
CA ALA A 443 10.98 -2.37 7.92
C ALA A 443 10.09 -2.90 9.04
N SER A 444 9.91 -2.11 10.11
CA SER A 444 8.99 -2.44 11.21
C SER A 444 7.56 -2.61 10.69
N LEU A 445 7.00 -1.60 10.01
CA LEU A 445 5.65 -1.67 9.44
C LEU A 445 5.50 -2.82 8.45
N ALA A 446 6.48 -3.03 7.57
CA ALA A 446 6.47 -4.11 6.61
C ALA A 446 6.36 -5.48 7.30
N SER A 447 7.00 -5.68 8.45
CA SER A 447 6.88 -6.92 9.23
C SER A 447 5.47 -7.14 9.80
N TYR A 448 4.78 -6.09 10.28
CA TYR A 448 3.40 -6.19 10.77
C TYR A 448 2.41 -6.45 9.64
N LEU A 449 2.56 -5.73 8.52
CA LEU A 449 1.74 -5.94 7.32
C LEU A 449 1.93 -7.36 6.78
N ALA A 450 3.19 -7.82 6.66
CA ALA A 450 3.50 -9.17 6.20
C ALA A 450 2.87 -10.23 7.12
N THR A 451 2.98 -10.09 8.44
CA THR A 451 2.42 -11.07 9.39
C THR A 451 0.88 -11.14 9.34
N HIS A 452 0.20 -10.04 9.02
CA HIS A 452 -1.27 -9.94 9.00
C HIS A 452 -1.87 -9.81 7.59
N ALA A 453 -1.11 -10.14 6.54
CA ALA A 453 -1.57 -10.03 5.16
C ALA A 453 -2.86 -10.82 4.90
N SER A 454 -3.02 -11.99 5.54
CA SER A 454 -4.18 -12.86 5.38
C SER A 454 -5.49 -12.35 5.99
N VAL A 455 -5.48 -11.23 6.73
CA VAL A 455 -6.68 -10.74 7.47
C VAL A 455 -7.75 -10.19 6.53
N SER A 456 -7.35 -9.45 5.49
CA SER A 456 -8.26 -8.88 4.50
C SER A 456 -7.55 -8.64 3.17
N ALA A 457 -8.30 -8.53 2.07
CA ALA A 457 -7.71 -8.18 0.76
C ALA A 457 -6.98 -6.83 0.80
N ARG A 458 -7.50 -5.87 1.57
CA ARG A 458 -6.85 -4.59 1.83
C ARG A 458 -5.50 -4.79 2.54
N SER A 459 -5.45 -5.58 3.61
CA SER A 459 -4.20 -5.90 4.32
C SER A 459 -3.18 -6.57 3.40
N ALA A 460 -3.60 -7.57 2.61
CA ALA A 460 -2.75 -8.24 1.63
C ALA A 460 -2.17 -7.25 0.60
N SER A 461 -2.98 -6.32 0.10
CA SER A 461 -2.53 -5.30 -0.85
C SER A 461 -1.45 -4.39 -0.27
N TYR A 462 -1.61 -3.90 0.97
CA TYR A 462 -0.59 -3.10 1.66
C TYR A 462 0.69 -3.92 1.94
N ALA A 463 0.56 -5.20 2.31
CA ALA A 463 1.70 -6.08 2.53
C ALA A 463 2.50 -6.32 1.24
N ARG A 464 1.84 -6.50 0.08
CA ARG A 464 2.53 -6.64 -1.21
C ARG A 464 3.33 -5.39 -1.56
N ILE A 465 2.76 -4.20 -1.36
CA ILE A 465 3.47 -2.95 -1.66
C ILE A 465 4.64 -2.72 -0.71
N SER A 466 4.52 -3.03 0.59
CA SER A 466 5.66 -2.91 1.51
C SER A 466 6.80 -3.87 1.14
N LEU A 467 6.47 -5.11 0.76
CA LEU A 467 7.45 -6.08 0.24
C LEU A 467 8.08 -5.60 -1.08
N LEU A 468 7.30 -5.01 -1.98
CA LEU A 468 7.81 -4.42 -3.24
C LEU A 468 8.71 -3.22 -2.98
N CYS A 469 8.45 -2.38 -1.97
CA CYS A 469 9.36 -1.29 -1.59
C CYS A 469 10.75 -1.85 -1.24
N LEU A 470 10.78 -2.88 -0.38
CA LEU A 470 12.04 -3.53 0.01
C LEU A 470 12.74 -4.16 -1.21
N LEU A 471 11.97 -4.75 -2.14
CA LEU A 471 12.53 -5.38 -3.32
C LEU A 471 13.12 -4.35 -4.29
N VAL A 472 12.45 -3.21 -4.47
CA VAL A 472 12.94 -2.10 -5.28
C VAL A 472 14.30 -1.61 -4.78
N PHE A 473 14.50 -1.53 -3.46
CA PHE A 473 15.80 -1.16 -2.90
C PHE A 473 16.93 -2.14 -3.27
N LEU A 474 16.63 -3.44 -3.37
CA LEU A 474 17.62 -4.45 -3.78
C LEU A 474 17.93 -4.45 -5.29
N TYR A 475 17.04 -3.87 -6.11
CA TYR A 475 17.28 -3.67 -7.54
C TYR A 475 17.89 -2.31 -7.85
N ASP A 476 17.72 -1.32 -6.98
CA ASP A 476 18.41 -0.04 -7.13
C ASP A 476 19.93 -0.20 -6.91
N PRO A 477 20.79 0.24 -7.84
CA PRO A 477 22.24 0.10 -7.70
C PRO A 477 22.83 0.81 -6.47
N ARG A 478 22.24 1.92 -6.01
CA ARG A 478 22.70 2.61 -4.79
C ARG A 478 22.09 1.97 -3.55
N GLY A 479 20.80 1.64 -3.60
CA GLY A 479 20.09 0.97 -2.51
C GLY A 479 20.71 -0.38 -2.15
N SER A 480 20.99 -1.23 -3.14
CA SER A 480 21.64 -2.53 -2.91
C SER A 480 23.02 -2.40 -2.28
N ARG A 481 23.83 -1.41 -2.69
CA ARG A 481 25.13 -1.11 -2.06
C ARG A 481 24.95 -0.69 -0.61
N ASN A 482 24.10 0.29 -0.34
CA ASN A 482 23.86 0.80 1.02
C ASN A 482 23.30 -0.28 1.95
N MET A 483 22.50 -1.22 1.43
CA MET A 483 21.99 -2.36 2.19
C MET A 483 23.07 -3.33 2.69
N LEU A 484 24.21 -3.41 1.97
CA LEU A 484 25.34 -4.29 2.26
C LEU A 484 26.46 -3.60 3.07
N VAL A 485 26.43 -2.27 3.19
CA VAL A 485 27.42 -1.50 3.96
C VAL A 485 27.40 -1.95 5.41
N ASP A 486 28.59 -2.27 5.91
CA ASP A 486 28.85 -2.51 7.33
C ASP A 486 29.15 -1.16 8.00
N SER A 487 28.20 -0.64 8.77
CA SER A 487 28.34 0.65 9.46
C SER A 487 27.72 0.61 10.85
N GLN A 488 28.22 1.49 11.74
CA GLN A 488 27.62 1.65 13.07
C GLN A 488 26.23 2.27 12.99
N HIS A 489 26.00 3.20 12.06
CA HIS A 489 24.67 3.70 11.75
C HIS A 489 23.69 2.58 11.39
N ALA A 490 24.04 1.69 10.45
CA ALA A 490 23.18 0.56 10.07
C ALA A 490 22.88 -0.37 11.27
N ALA A 491 23.87 -0.66 12.11
CA ALA A 491 23.67 -1.44 13.34
C ALA A 491 22.68 -0.78 14.30
N ARG A 492 22.81 0.54 14.56
CA ARG A 492 21.86 1.30 15.39
C ARG A 492 20.45 1.29 14.81
N THR A 493 20.32 1.45 13.51
CA THR A 493 19.02 1.38 12.81
C THR A 493 18.38 0.00 12.98
N LEU A 494 19.15 -1.09 12.82
CA LEU A 494 18.67 -2.46 13.03
C LEU A 494 18.23 -2.74 14.47
N GLU A 495 18.93 -2.20 15.47
CA GLU A 495 18.57 -2.34 16.89
C GLU A 495 17.23 -1.66 17.22
N ARG A 496 16.87 -0.60 16.48
CA ARG A 496 15.60 0.12 16.61
C ARG A 496 14.45 -0.53 15.85
N ILE A 497 14.73 -1.36 14.85
CA ILE A 497 13.69 -2.06 14.07
C ILE A 497 12.93 -3.01 14.99
N ARG A 498 11.61 -2.86 14.98
CA ARG A 498 10.71 -3.72 15.75
C ARG A 498 10.00 -4.69 14.82
N LEU A 499 10.45 -5.94 14.84
CA LEU A 499 9.83 -7.02 14.09
C LEU A 499 8.54 -7.49 14.78
N CYS A 500 7.48 -7.71 13.99
CA CYS A 500 6.21 -8.22 14.48
C CYS A 500 6.36 -9.64 15.05
N ARG A 501 5.92 -9.83 16.29
CA ARG A 501 5.94 -11.14 16.99
C ARG A 501 4.57 -11.57 17.48
N GLN A 502 3.51 -11.00 16.91
CA GLN A 502 2.13 -11.22 17.33
C GLN A 502 1.61 -12.63 16.97
N ARG A 503 2.18 -13.33 15.99
CA ARG A 503 1.75 -14.68 15.61
C ARG A 503 2.71 -15.76 16.09
N GLU A 504 2.15 -16.88 16.53
CA GLU A 504 2.92 -18.06 16.95
C GLU A 504 3.24 -18.99 15.75
N PRO A 505 4.42 -19.63 15.72
CA PRO A 505 5.54 -19.43 16.64
C PRO A 505 6.20 -18.07 16.37
N ALA A 506 6.46 -17.31 17.42
CA ALA A 506 7.05 -15.97 17.29
C ALA A 506 8.44 -16.07 16.62
N LEU A 507 8.76 -15.10 15.76
CA LEU A 507 10.08 -14.99 15.14
C LEU A 507 11.16 -14.94 16.24
N ALA A 508 12.26 -15.65 16.01
CA ALA A 508 13.38 -15.66 16.95
C ALA A 508 14.01 -14.25 17.04
N LEU A 509 14.47 -13.89 18.23
CA LEU A 509 15.27 -12.67 18.36
C LEU A 509 16.63 -12.89 17.70
N PRO A 510 17.22 -11.83 17.11
CA PRO A 510 18.57 -11.89 16.59
C PRO A 510 19.53 -12.42 17.65
N ARG A 511 20.21 -13.53 17.35
CA ARG A 511 21.23 -14.12 18.24
C ARG A 511 22.61 -13.51 18.02
N THR A 512 22.84 -13.04 16.81
CA THR A 512 24.06 -12.36 16.37
C THR A 512 23.81 -10.86 16.33
N LYS A 513 24.85 -10.07 16.63
CA LYS A 513 24.82 -8.64 16.34
C LYS A 513 24.74 -8.49 14.83
N ARG A 514 23.77 -7.69 14.35
CA ARG A 514 23.56 -7.45 12.93
C ARG A 514 24.07 -6.08 12.56
N THR A 515 24.77 -6.00 11.44
CA THR A 515 25.48 -4.79 10.99
C THR A 515 25.01 -4.29 9.63
N ARG A 516 24.21 -5.07 8.90
CA ARG A 516 23.80 -4.81 7.51
C ARG A 516 22.29 -4.76 7.38
N LEU A 517 21.77 -3.68 6.78
CA LEU A 517 20.33 -3.41 6.66
C LEU A 517 19.56 -4.54 5.93
N ILE A 518 20.23 -5.24 5.02
CA ILE A 518 19.66 -6.37 4.27
C ILE A 518 19.09 -7.48 5.17
N THR A 519 19.59 -7.63 6.40
CA THR A 519 19.06 -8.60 7.37
C THR A 519 17.59 -8.35 7.72
N ALA A 520 17.17 -7.08 7.85
CA ALA A 520 15.78 -6.73 8.12
C ALA A 520 14.86 -7.07 6.94
N VAL A 521 15.37 -6.98 5.71
CA VAL A 521 14.64 -7.39 4.50
C VAL A 521 14.35 -8.90 4.53
N LEU A 522 15.34 -9.71 4.95
CA LEU A 522 15.18 -11.15 5.14
C LEU A 522 14.18 -11.49 6.24
N ASP A 523 14.17 -10.75 7.36
CA ASP A 523 13.19 -10.97 8.43
C ASP A 523 11.75 -10.72 7.93
N VAL A 524 11.52 -9.63 7.20
CA VAL A 524 10.20 -9.28 6.65
C VAL A 524 9.74 -10.34 5.63
N ALA A 525 10.63 -10.77 4.73
CA ALA A 525 10.34 -11.86 3.81
C ALA A 525 10.01 -13.17 4.57
N THR A 526 10.75 -13.48 5.63
CA THR A 526 10.51 -14.65 6.48
C THR A 526 9.13 -14.58 7.17
N CYS A 527 8.73 -13.42 7.69
CA CYS A 527 7.39 -13.22 8.26
C CYS A 527 6.28 -13.50 7.22
N SER A 528 6.44 -12.97 6.01
CA SER A 528 5.48 -13.18 4.92
C SER A 528 5.32 -14.67 4.57
N LEU A 529 6.45 -15.37 4.39
CA LEU A 529 6.48 -16.80 4.05
C LEU A 529 5.88 -17.69 5.17
N ARG A 530 6.07 -17.31 6.44
CA ARG A 530 5.70 -18.12 7.60
C ARG A 530 4.22 -18.03 7.96
N TYR A 531 3.63 -16.83 8.00
CA TYR A 531 2.39 -16.60 8.74
C TYR A 531 1.09 -16.57 7.91
N ASN A 532 1.16 -16.69 6.59
CA ASN A 532 0.00 -16.50 5.70
C ASN A 532 -0.38 -17.75 4.91
N LEU A 533 0.07 -18.94 5.31
CA LEU A 533 -0.22 -20.18 4.61
C LEU A 533 -1.70 -20.51 4.77
N SER A 534 -2.47 -20.39 3.69
CA SER A 534 -3.91 -20.58 3.70
C SER A 534 -4.42 -21.18 2.40
N LYS A 535 -5.67 -21.67 2.41
CA LYS A 535 -6.33 -22.24 1.21
C LYS A 535 -6.49 -21.22 0.07
N ARG A 536 -6.47 -19.93 0.38
CA ARG A 536 -6.48 -18.84 -0.60
C ARG A 536 -5.10 -18.21 -0.61
N ILE A 537 -4.13 -18.95 -1.15
CA ILE A 537 -2.75 -18.51 -1.16
C ILE A 537 -2.60 -17.22 -1.96
N ASP A 538 -1.96 -16.23 -1.36
CA ASP A 538 -1.62 -14.98 -2.02
C ASP A 538 -0.33 -15.15 -2.83
N THR A 539 -0.43 -15.78 -4.00
CA THR A 539 0.72 -16.16 -4.82
C THR A 539 1.70 -15.00 -5.07
N ALA A 540 1.20 -13.79 -5.31
CA ALA A 540 2.02 -12.61 -5.55
C ALA A 540 2.93 -12.28 -4.35
N SER A 541 2.38 -12.29 -3.13
CA SER A 541 3.16 -12.02 -1.92
C SER A 541 4.27 -13.05 -1.69
N TYR A 542 3.98 -14.34 -1.92
CA TYR A 542 5.00 -15.39 -1.82
C TYR A 542 6.06 -15.28 -2.92
N LEU A 543 5.68 -14.96 -4.16
CA LEU A 543 6.63 -14.72 -5.24
C LEU A 543 7.58 -13.55 -4.94
N ILE A 544 7.05 -12.43 -4.44
CA ILE A 544 7.86 -11.27 -4.02
C ILE A 544 8.78 -11.67 -2.85
N SER A 545 8.28 -12.42 -1.87
CA SER A 545 9.05 -12.84 -0.70
C SER A 545 10.20 -13.80 -1.06
N LEU A 546 9.94 -14.78 -1.94
CA LEU A 546 10.98 -15.65 -2.47
C LEU A 546 12.02 -14.87 -3.28
N ARG A 547 11.57 -13.89 -4.08
CA ARG A 547 12.47 -13.02 -4.84
C ARG A 547 13.33 -12.14 -3.92
N LEU A 548 12.80 -11.63 -2.82
CA LEU A 548 13.58 -10.90 -1.80
C LEU A 548 14.71 -11.77 -1.24
N VAL A 549 14.40 -13.01 -0.85
CA VAL A 549 15.40 -13.98 -0.35
C VAL A 549 16.44 -14.28 -1.42
N GLN A 550 16.00 -14.62 -2.63
CA GLN A 550 16.89 -14.91 -3.76
C GLN A 550 17.82 -13.74 -4.07
N ARG A 551 17.27 -12.53 -4.16
CA ARG A 551 18.03 -11.32 -4.50
C ARG A 551 19.04 -10.97 -3.41
N ALA A 552 18.67 -11.11 -2.13
CA ALA A 552 19.59 -10.89 -1.03
C ALA A 552 20.77 -11.88 -1.06
N VAL A 553 20.51 -13.16 -1.35
CA VAL A 553 21.55 -14.18 -1.50
C VAL A 553 22.48 -13.88 -2.67
N VAL A 554 21.93 -13.49 -3.83
CA VAL A 554 22.73 -13.12 -5.01
C VAL A 554 23.62 -11.91 -4.71
N LEU A 555 23.06 -10.85 -4.12
CA LEU A 555 23.82 -9.64 -3.77
C LEU A 555 24.95 -9.92 -2.78
N CYS A 556 24.67 -10.65 -1.70
CA CYS A 556 25.70 -11.02 -0.73
C CYS A 556 26.77 -11.91 -1.37
N SER A 557 26.37 -12.84 -2.24
CA SER A 557 27.29 -13.75 -2.93
C SER A 557 28.20 -13.02 -3.93
N ASP A 558 27.64 -12.12 -4.73
CA ASP A 558 28.38 -11.36 -5.75
C ASP A 558 29.41 -10.41 -5.10
N GLU A 559 29.04 -9.76 -3.99
CA GLU A 559 29.93 -8.90 -3.21
C GLU A 559 30.77 -9.65 -2.14
N ARG A 560 30.68 -11.00 -2.10
CA ARG A 560 31.41 -11.87 -1.15
C ARG A 560 31.20 -11.50 0.32
N VAL A 561 30.00 -11.03 0.66
CA VAL A 561 29.58 -10.65 2.00
C VAL A 561 29.05 -11.88 2.74
N GLN A 562 29.78 -12.32 3.75
CA GLN A 562 29.28 -13.32 4.71
C GLN A 562 28.31 -12.66 5.69
N LEU A 563 27.03 -13.06 5.63
CA LEU A 563 25.96 -12.35 6.33
C LEU A 563 25.67 -12.92 7.73
N GLU A 564 25.75 -12.05 8.75
CA GLU A 564 25.48 -12.35 10.16
C GLU A 564 23.97 -12.53 10.45
N TYR A 565 23.34 -13.56 9.88
CA TYR A 565 21.89 -13.76 9.93
C TYR A 565 21.49 -15.16 10.45
N ASP A 566 20.40 -15.24 11.22
CA ASP A 566 19.83 -16.52 11.64
C ASP A 566 18.99 -17.12 10.52
N TRP A 567 19.66 -17.83 9.63
CA TRP A 567 19.05 -18.40 8.45
C TRP A 567 18.07 -19.55 8.75
N HIS A 568 18.10 -20.13 9.96
CA HIS A 568 17.24 -21.27 10.31
C HIS A 568 15.76 -20.97 10.08
N ASP A 569 15.30 -19.82 10.55
CA ASP A 569 13.91 -19.39 10.40
C ASP A 569 13.53 -19.17 8.93
N CYS A 570 14.44 -18.63 8.13
CA CYS A 570 14.23 -18.37 6.70
C CYS A 570 14.14 -19.68 5.89
N TRP A 571 15.07 -20.63 6.09
CA TRP A 571 15.01 -21.93 5.44
C TRP A 571 13.75 -22.69 5.85
N SER A 572 13.45 -22.70 7.14
CA SER A 572 12.26 -23.36 7.69
C SER A 572 10.97 -22.80 7.08
N ALA A 573 10.83 -21.47 6.96
CA ALA A 573 9.68 -20.85 6.33
C ALA A 573 9.57 -21.19 4.84
N THR A 574 10.70 -21.22 4.11
CA THR A 574 10.76 -21.58 2.69
C THR A 574 10.36 -23.05 2.47
N LEU A 575 10.86 -23.97 3.30
CA LEU A 575 10.51 -25.39 3.23
C LEU A 575 9.08 -25.67 3.72
N ALA A 576 8.57 -24.91 4.69
CA ALA A 576 7.18 -25.00 5.12
C ALA A 576 6.21 -24.64 3.98
N LEU A 577 6.57 -23.68 3.13
CA LEU A 577 5.83 -23.42 1.89
C LEU A 577 5.83 -24.65 0.97
N ALA A 578 6.98 -25.30 0.76
CA ALA A 578 7.04 -26.55 -0.02
C ALA A 578 6.11 -27.63 0.54
N SER A 579 6.16 -27.85 1.86
CA SER A 579 5.28 -28.81 2.56
C SER A 579 3.81 -28.45 2.39
N PHE A 580 3.45 -27.17 2.51
CA PHE A 580 2.08 -26.71 2.33
C PHE A 580 1.58 -26.96 0.91
N LEU A 581 2.37 -26.61 -0.11
CA LEU A 581 2.04 -26.84 -1.52
C LEU A 581 1.87 -28.33 -1.81
N ALA A 582 2.79 -29.17 -1.35
CA ALA A 582 2.72 -30.63 -1.50
C ALA A 582 1.51 -31.27 -0.81
N ALA A 583 1.09 -30.73 0.33
CA ALA A 583 -0.03 -31.26 1.13
C ALA A 583 -1.41 -30.79 0.63
N ARG A 584 -1.51 -29.58 0.07
CA ARG A 584 -2.78 -28.93 -0.29
C ARG A 584 -2.95 -28.65 -1.78
N TYR A 585 -2.11 -29.22 -2.65
CA TYR A 585 -2.15 -28.95 -4.09
C TYR A 585 -3.53 -29.09 -4.73
N THR A 586 -4.29 -30.12 -4.38
CA THR A 586 -5.62 -30.37 -4.96
C THR A 586 -6.61 -29.24 -4.69
N GLU A 587 -6.48 -28.57 -3.54
CA GLU A 587 -7.29 -27.39 -3.17
C GLU A 587 -6.79 -26.12 -3.85
N LEU A 588 -5.50 -26.04 -4.16
CA LEU A 588 -4.82 -24.83 -4.66
C LEU A 588 -4.71 -24.76 -6.19
N ARG A 589 -4.85 -25.89 -6.90
CA ARG A 589 -4.58 -26.02 -8.35
C ARG A 589 -5.43 -25.12 -9.26
N SER A 590 -6.49 -24.51 -8.73
CA SER A 590 -7.31 -23.53 -9.45
C SER A 590 -6.60 -22.18 -9.64
N SER A 591 -5.52 -21.91 -8.90
CA SER A 591 -4.71 -20.71 -9.04
C SER A 591 -3.78 -20.82 -10.26
N ARG A 592 -3.93 -19.87 -11.20
CA ARG A 592 -3.16 -19.83 -12.47
C ARG A 592 -1.65 -19.72 -12.26
N ASP A 593 -1.24 -19.03 -11.20
CA ASP A 593 0.16 -18.67 -10.95
C ASP A 593 0.88 -19.69 -10.04
N LEU A 594 0.19 -20.73 -9.59
CA LEU A 594 0.76 -21.77 -8.73
C LEU A 594 1.99 -22.47 -9.34
N PRO A 595 2.03 -22.78 -10.66
CA PRO A 595 3.22 -23.34 -11.27
C PRO A 595 4.43 -22.41 -11.22
N GLU A 596 4.21 -21.09 -11.35
CA GLU A 596 5.28 -20.09 -11.22
C GLU A 596 5.83 -20.08 -9.80
N LEU A 597 4.95 -20.16 -8.79
CA LEU A 597 5.35 -20.23 -7.39
C LEU A 597 6.22 -21.46 -7.08
N ILE A 598 5.84 -22.64 -7.59
CA ILE A 598 6.63 -23.86 -7.41
C ILE A 598 8.03 -23.69 -8.04
N ARG A 599 8.12 -23.14 -9.25
CA ARG A 599 9.41 -22.89 -9.90
C ARG A 599 10.26 -21.89 -9.12
N ALA A 600 9.66 -20.78 -8.67
CA ALA A 600 10.34 -19.76 -7.90
C ALA A 600 10.88 -20.32 -6.57
N LEU A 601 10.12 -21.17 -5.89
CA LEU A 601 10.53 -21.85 -4.66
C LEU A 601 11.77 -22.72 -4.89
N ILE A 602 11.76 -23.58 -5.91
CA ILE A 602 12.88 -24.47 -6.22
C ILE A 602 14.10 -23.66 -6.69
N ALA A 603 13.89 -22.64 -7.52
CA ALA A 603 14.96 -21.74 -7.97
C ALA A 603 15.63 -21.00 -6.79
N THR A 604 14.84 -20.57 -5.79
CA THR A 604 15.36 -19.92 -4.58
C THR A 604 16.22 -20.88 -3.77
N LEU A 605 15.77 -22.11 -3.53
CA LEU A 605 16.55 -23.14 -2.83
C LEU A 605 17.85 -23.50 -3.58
N ASN A 606 17.79 -23.54 -4.91
CA ASN A 606 18.96 -23.80 -5.75
C ASN A 606 19.97 -22.65 -5.67
N SER A 607 19.51 -21.40 -5.71
CA SER A 607 20.38 -20.22 -5.60
C SER A 607 21.11 -20.20 -4.25
N ILE A 608 20.39 -20.49 -3.15
CA ILE A 608 20.98 -20.68 -1.81
C ILE A 608 22.03 -21.79 -1.83
N LEU A 609 21.74 -22.94 -2.43
CA LEU A 609 22.65 -24.08 -2.49
C LEU A 609 23.96 -23.76 -3.23
N LEU A 610 23.84 -23.20 -4.44
CA LEU A 610 24.97 -22.93 -5.33
C LEU A 610 25.89 -21.82 -4.80
N ARG A 611 25.33 -20.84 -4.08
CA ARG A 611 26.06 -19.67 -3.57
C ARG A 611 26.45 -19.77 -2.10
N SER A 612 26.07 -20.87 -1.43
CA SER A 612 26.17 -21.06 0.02
C SER A 612 27.56 -20.77 0.61
N ASP A 613 28.63 -21.03 -0.13
CA ASP A 613 30.01 -20.79 0.28
C ASP A 613 30.42 -19.30 0.23
N HIS A 614 29.70 -18.46 -0.51
CA HIS A 614 30.03 -17.05 -0.68
C HIS A 614 29.35 -16.11 0.33
N PHE A 615 28.21 -16.52 0.90
CA PHE A 615 27.42 -15.65 1.80
C PHE A 615 27.14 -16.24 3.20
N LEU A 616 27.27 -17.55 3.41
CA LEU A 616 27.13 -18.13 4.75
C LEU A 616 28.44 -17.95 5.53
N THR A 617 28.32 -17.76 6.85
CA THR A 617 29.46 -17.42 7.71
C THR A 617 30.31 -18.63 8.06
N SER A 618 29.71 -19.83 8.06
CA SER A 618 30.38 -21.05 8.48
C SER A 618 29.96 -22.28 7.67
N THR A 619 30.87 -23.24 7.55
CA THR A 619 30.57 -24.55 6.95
C THR A 619 29.44 -25.29 7.67
N HIS A 620 29.27 -25.03 8.97
CA HIS A 620 28.16 -25.60 9.75
C HIS A 620 26.80 -25.14 9.22
N GLU A 621 26.62 -23.86 8.91
CA GLU A 621 25.38 -23.35 8.32
C GLU A 621 25.09 -23.98 6.97
N ILE A 622 26.12 -24.20 6.15
CA ILE A 622 25.97 -24.87 4.86
C ILE A 622 25.49 -26.31 5.05
N ASN A 623 26.14 -27.06 5.96
CA ASN A 623 25.76 -28.44 6.27
C ASN A 623 24.36 -28.53 6.87
N HIS A 624 23.97 -27.54 7.69
CA HIS A 624 22.61 -27.44 8.23
C HIS A 624 21.57 -27.21 7.12
N PHE A 625 21.84 -26.33 6.16
CA PHE A 625 20.95 -26.13 5.01
C PHE A 625 20.81 -27.40 4.17
N VAL A 626 21.91 -28.09 3.85
CA VAL A 626 21.88 -29.38 3.13
C VAL A 626 21.12 -30.44 3.91
N TYR A 627 21.30 -30.49 5.24
CA TYR A 627 20.53 -31.37 6.11
C TYR A 627 19.02 -31.12 5.99
N GLU A 628 18.59 -29.87 6.01
CA GLU A 628 17.17 -29.51 5.85
C GLU A 628 16.62 -29.88 4.46
N LEU A 629 17.41 -29.72 3.39
CA LEU A 629 17.02 -30.20 2.05
C LEU A 629 16.79 -31.72 2.01
N VAL A 630 17.70 -32.48 2.62
CA VAL A 630 17.61 -33.95 2.69
C VAL A 630 16.44 -34.38 3.58
N ARG A 631 16.25 -33.71 4.71
CA ARG A 631 15.11 -33.92 5.61
C ARG A 631 13.78 -33.72 4.89
N CYS A 632 13.69 -32.71 4.01
CA CYS A 632 12.50 -32.40 3.22
C CYS A 632 12.51 -33.06 1.83
N SER A 633 13.37 -34.04 1.56
CA SER A 633 13.59 -34.56 0.19
C SER A 633 12.33 -35.12 -0.47
N GLN A 634 11.54 -35.91 0.26
CA GLN A 634 10.28 -36.48 -0.24
C GLN A 634 9.26 -35.39 -0.56
N THR A 635 9.16 -34.36 0.30
CA THR A 635 8.28 -33.21 0.07
C THR A 635 8.69 -32.44 -1.18
N LEU A 636 9.99 -32.19 -1.36
CA LEU A 636 10.51 -31.46 -2.51
C LEU A 636 10.26 -32.22 -3.82
N ARG A 637 10.56 -33.53 -3.85
CA ARG A 637 10.26 -34.40 -5.00
C ARG A 637 8.76 -34.36 -5.33
N LYS A 638 7.90 -34.53 -4.32
CA LYS A 638 6.44 -34.45 -4.49
C LYS A 638 6.02 -33.09 -5.05
N THR A 639 6.59 -31.99 -4.55
CA THR A 639 6.29 -30.62 -5.00
C THR A 639 6.63 -30.42 -6.47
N VAL A 640 7.78 -30.92 -6.93
CA VAL A 640 8.19 -30.87 -8.34
C VAL A 640 7.28 -31.72 -9.22
N MET A 641 6.88 -32.90 -8.75
CA MET A 641 5.94 -33.78 -9.47
C MET A 641 4.57 -33.14 -9.70
N LEU A 642 4.14 -32.16 -8.89
CA LEU A 642 2.87 -31.45 -9.07
C LEU A 642 2.79 -30.69 -10.40
N LEU A 643 3.93 -30.37 -11.02
CA LEU A 643 4.01 -29.71 -12.30
C LEU A 643 3.81 -30.67 -13.49
N ASP A 644 3.85 -31.99 -13.26
CA ASP A 644 3.58 -32.97 -14.31
C ASP A 644 2.07 -32.99 -14.63
N PRO A 645 1.65 -32.73 -15.88
CA PRO A 645 0.25 -32.86 -16.27
C PRO A 645 -0.33 -34.26 -16.04
N ALA A 646 0.47 -35.33 -15.99
CA ALA A 646 -0.01 -36.67 -15.65
C ALA A 646 -0.54 -36.76 -14.21
N SER A 647 0.14 -36.11 -13.25
CA SER A 647 -0.27 -36.05 -11.84
C SER A 647 -1.63 -35.37 -11.64
N SER A 648 -2.05 -34.52 -12.59
CA SER A 648 -3.35 -33.83 -12.56
C SER A 648 -4.55 -34.72 -12.93
N ARG A 649 -4.31 -35.81 -13.69
CA ARG A 649 -5.33 -36.73 -14.19
C ARG A 649 -5.74 -37.79 -13.16
N ASP A 650 -4.79 -38.28 -12.36
CA ASP A 650 -5.04 -39.34 -11.37
C ASP A 650 -5.94 -38.87 -10.21
N ALA A 651 -6.00 -37.57 -9.92
CA ALA A 651 -6.89 -37.00 -8.91
C ALA A 651 -8.37 -36.91 -9.36
N ALA A 652 -8.68 -37.14 -10.64
CA ALA A 652 -10.05 -37.12 -11.18
C ALA A 652 -10.66 -38.53 -11.29
N GLY A 653 -9.89 -39.59 -11.00
CA GLY A 653 -10.39 -40.96 -10.90
C GLY A 653 -11.02 -41.24 -9.53
N THR A 654 -12.04 -42.10 -9.51
CA THR A 654 -12.75 -42.57 -8.31
C THR A 654 -11.77 -42.96 -7.19
N PRO A 655 -12.01 -42.57 -5.91
CA PRO A 655 -11.10 -42.90 -4.82
C PRO A 655 -11.19 -44.39 -4.49
N GLY A 656 -10.43 -45.20 -5.23
CA GLY A 656 -10.20 -46.62 -4.97
C GLY A 656 -9.04 -46.80 -3.98
N ARG A 657 -9.17 -47.85 -3.16
CA ARG A 657 -8.33 -48.34 -2.05
C ARG A 657 -6.79 -48.41 -2.22
N ASP A 658 -6.20 -47.89 -3.29
CA ASP A 658 -4.77 -48.01 -3.61
C ASP A 658 -3.93 -46.75 -3.31
N ALA A 659 -4.51 -45.71 -2.69
CA ALA A 659 -3.79 -44.47 -2.36
C ALA A 659 -2.59 -44.68 -1.40
N ASP A 660 -2.61 -45.72 -0.57
CA ASP A 660 -1.51 -46.06 0.34
C ASP A 660 -0.33 -46.80 -0.32
N ARG A 661 -0.46 -47.23 -1.59
CA ARG A 661 0.62 -47.90 -2.35
C ARG A 661 1.46 -46.98 -3.23
N GLN A 662 1.09 -45.70 -3.38
CA GLN A 662 1.81 -44.72 -4.21
C GLN A 662 2.90 -43.92 -3.46
N ALA A 663 3.38 -44.43 -2.31
CA ALA A 663 4.50 -43.85 -1.56
C ALA A 663 5.89 -44.21 -2.11
N ALA A 664 5.99 -44.87 -3.26
CA ALA A 664 7.24 -44.99 -4.00
C ALA A 664 7.31 -43.85 -5.03
N VAL A 665 7.93 -42.74 -4.65
CA VAL A 665 8.25 -41.65 -5.57
C VAL A 665 9.18 -42.22 -6.65
N GLY A 666 8.63 -42.52 -7.84
CA GLY A 666 9.42 -42.92 -9.00
C GLY A 666 10.41 -41.82 -9.40
N PRO A 667 11.40 -42.13 -10.26
CA PRO A 667 12.38 -41.14 -10.70
C PRO A 667 11.70 -39.94 -11.35
N THR A 668 12.17 -38.73 -11.06
CA THR A 668 11.62 -37.49 -11.64
C THR A 668 11.63 -37.59 -13.17
N PRO A 669 10.49 -37.36 -13.85
CA PRO A 669 10.41 -37.39 -15.30
C PRO A 669 11.45 -36.45 -15.97
N PRO A 670 12.11 -36.87 -17.07
CA PRO A 670 13.17 -36.10 -17.72
C PRO A 670 12.73 -34.69 -18.16
N LYS A 671 11.45 -34.53 -18.54
CA LYS A 671 10.88 -33.24 -18.94
C LYS A 671 10.82 -32.22 -17.79
N LEU A 672 10.64 -32.68 -16.55
CA LEU A 672 10.53 -31.77 -15.39
C LEU A 672 11.86 -31.12 -15.04
N TYR A 673 13.00 -31.79 -15.27
CA TYR A 673 14.31 -31.16 -15.09
C TYR A 673 14.53 -29.95 -16.00
N ALA A 674 13.88 -29.90 -17.17
CA ALA A 674 13.93 -28.73 -18.06
C ALA A 674 12.92 -27.64 -17.68
N GLN A 675 11.84 -27.99 -16.96
CA GLN A 675 10.76 -27.06 -16.60
C GLN A 675 10.93 -26.42 -15.23
N VAL A 676 11.77 -27.01 -14.37
CA VAL A 676 12.02 -26.56 -13.00
C VAL A 676 13.49 -26.21 -12.83
N PRO A 677 13.85 -24.94 -13.07
CA PRO A 677 15.19 -24.43 -12.84
C PRO A 677 15.79 -24.87 -11.51
N GLY A 678 17.01 -25.41 -11.55
CA GLY A 678 17.76 -25.76 -10.33
C GLY A 678 17.35 -27.07 -9.64
N TRP A 679 16.23 -27.71 -10.01
CA TRP A 679 15.82 -28.98 -9.39
C TRP A 679 16.89 -30.06 -9.55
N LYS A 680 17.51 -30.14 -10.72
CA LYS A 680 18.57 -31.12 -11.02
C LYS A 680 19.73 -31.05 -10.01
N ASN A 681 20.14 -29.85 -9.61
CA ASN A 681 21.26 -29.65 -8.70
C ASN A 681 20.89 -30.04 -7.28
N ILE A 682 19.69 -29.64 -6.83
CA ILE A 682 19.15 -30.01 -5.53
C ILE A 682 19.00 -31.53 -5.42
N GLU A 683 18.41 -32.17 -6.43
CA GLU A 683 18.19 -33.62 -6.44
C GLU A 683 19.50 -34.40 -6.43
N ARG A 684 20.54 -33.93 -7.15
CA ARG A 684 21.89 -34.53 -7.10
C ARG A 684 22.50 -34.52 -5.70
N VAL A 685 22.43 -33.37 -5.00
CA VAL A 685 22.96 -33.26 -3.62
C VAL A 685 22.18 -34.18 -2.68
N ILE A 686 20.85 -34.18 -2.78
CA ILE A 686 20.00 -35.06 -1.99
C ILE A 686 20.37 -36.53 -2.21
N GLN A 687 20.49 -36.97 -3.47
CA GLN A 687 20.82 -38.35 -3.82
C GLN A 687 22.21 -38.77 -3.30
N ALA A 688 23.21 -37.88 -3.37
CA ALA A 688 24.55 -38.19 -2.85
C ALA A 688 24.56 -38.34 -1.33
N VAL A 689 23.82 -37.51 -0.59
CA VAL A 689 23.68 -37.66 0.86
C VAL A 689 22.90 -38.93 1.21
N GLU A 690 21.80 -39.21 0.52
CA GLU A 690 21.02 -40.43 0.72
C GLU A 690 21.85 -41.70 0.43
N ALA A 691 22.69 -41.68 -0.62
CA ALA A 691 23.63 -42.77 -0.92
C ALA A 691 24.69 -42.95 0.17
N SER A 692 25.30 -41.86 0.65
CA SER A 692 26.27 -41.90 1.74
C SER A 692 25.66 -42.44 3.05
N ILE A 693 24.40 -42.10 3.33
CA ILE A 693 23.64 -42.67 4.45
C ILE A 693 23.41 -44.17 4.25
N ALA A 694 23.01 -44.60 3.05
CA ALA A 694 22.80 -46.01 2.75
C ALA A 694 24.08 -46.83 2.93
N ASP A 695 25.20 -46.37 2.36
CA ASP A 695 26.52 -47.01 2.50
C ASP A 695 26.93 -47.15 3.97
N TRP A 696 26.69 -46.11 4.78
CA TRP A 696 26.97 -46.15 6.21
C TRP A 696 26.10 -47.16 6.97
N VAL A 697 24.83 -47.30 6.59
CA VAL A 697 23.91 -48.30 7.18
C VAL A 697 24.36 -49.71 6.81
N GLU A 698 24.77 -49.94 5.57
CA GLU A 698 25.26 -51.24 5.09
C GLU A 698 26.57 -51.68 5.79
N GLN A 699 27.45 -50.73 6.10
CA GLN A 699 28.72 -50.98 6.79
C GLN A 699 28.55 -51.33 8.29
N LYS A 700 27.37 -51.10 8.90
CA LYS A 700 27.15 -51.38 10.33
C LYS A 700 26.71 -52.83 10.59
N PRO A 701 27.29 -53.51 11.59
CA PRO A 701 26.89 -54.87 11.95
C PRO A 701 25.43 -54.94 12.41
N ARG A 702 24.68 -55.90 11.85
CA ARG A 702 23.22 -56.11 12.03
C ARG A 702 22.75 -56.31 13.48
N SER A 703 23.65 -56.40 14.45
CA SER A 703 23.36 -56.67 15.87
C SER A 703 22.95 -55.43 16.70
N ARG A 704 23.07 -54.21 16.17
CA ARG A 704 22.64 -52.98 16.88
C ARG A 704 21.14 -52.70 16.70
N ARG A 705 20.48 -52.39 17.81
CA ARG A 705 19.02 -52.17 17.93
C ARG A 705 18.51 -50.91 17.20
N ASN A 706 19.38 -49.94 16.90
CA ASN A 706 19.06 -48.73 16.13
C ASN A 706 19.93 -48.66 14.86
N GLN A 707 19.29 -48.78 13.69
CA GLN A 707 19.93 -48.71 12.37
C GLN A 707 19.87 -47.30 11.75
N THR A 708 19.10 -46.38 12.33
CA THR A 708 19.02 -45.00 11.84
C THR A 708 20.21 -44.16 12.34
N PRO A 709 20.88 -43.39 11.46
CA PRO A 709 21.92 -42.46 11.88
C PRO A 709 21.30 -41.33 12.72
N ASP A 710 22.00 -40.92 13.77
CA ASP A 710 21.67 -39.71 14.53
C ASP A 710 22.09 -38.45 13.75
N ILE A 711 21.56 -37.30 14.15
CA ILE A 711 21.78 -36.02 13.43
C ILE A 711 23.27 -35.71 13.26
N ASN A 712 24.08 -35.96 14.30
CA ASN A 712 25.53 -35.72 14.25
C ASN A 712 26.24 -36.60 13.24
N THR A 713 25.81 -37.86 13.07
CA THR A 713 26.33 -38.74 12.03
C THR A 713 25.94 -38.21 10.65
N ILE A 714 24.68 -37.83 10.45
CA ILE A 714 24.22 -37.28 9.16
C ILE A 714 25.03 -36.03 8.79
N THR A 715 25.23 -35.10 9.73
CA THR A 715 26.04 -33.90 9.50
C THR A 715 27.48 -34.24 9.13
N LYS A 716 28.08 -35.28 9.72
CA LYS A 716 29.42 -35.76 9.34
C LYS A 716 29.46 -36.36 7.93
N LEU A 717 28.43 -37.11 7.55
CA LEU A 717 28.32 -37.66 6.19
C LEU A 717 28.16 -36.55 5.16
N ILE A 718 27.30 -35.55 5.46
CA ILE A 718 27.15 -34.35 4.61
C ILE A 718 28.49 -33.62 4.45
N ALA A 719 29.22 -33.42 5.55
CA ALA A 719 30.51 -32.74 5.53
C ALA A 719 31.60 -33.51 4.75
N ALA A 720 31.44 -34.82 4.55
CA ALA A 720 32.39 -35.65 3.80
C ALA A 720 32.15 -35.64 2.28
N ILE A 721 31.02 -35.08 1.81
CA ILE A 721 30.69 -35.02 0.39
C ILE A 721 31.45 -33.87 -0.27
N ASP A 722 32.20 -34.17 -1.33
CA ASP A 722 32.80 -33.16 -2.19
C ASP A 722 31.72 -32.47 -3.04
N ARG A 723 31.20 -31.38 -2.51
CA ARG A 723 30.14 -30.58 -3.14
C ARG A 723 30.63 -29.82 -4.36
N GLU A 724 31.89 -29.39 -4.37
CA GLU A 724 32.46 -28.65 -5.50
C GLU A 724 32.54 -29.56 -6.72
N GLN A 725 32.99 -30.80 -6.54
CA GLN A 725 32.99 -31.80 -7.59
C GLN A 725 31.56 -32.16 -8.02
N LEU A 726 30.64 -32.33 -7.08
CA LEU A 726 29.26 -32.74 -7.36
C LEU A 726 28.47 -31.67 -8.13
N LEU A 727 28.74 -30.40 -7.83
CA LEU A 727 28.10 -29.24 -8.47
C LEU A 727 28.99 -28.61 -9.55
N ALA A 728 30.05 -29.29 -9.98
CA ALA A 728 30.91 -28.81 -11.06
C ALA A 728 30.09 -28.60 -12.35
N GLY A 729 30.15 -27.37 -12.88
CA GLY A 729 29.37 -26.98 -14.06
C GLY A 729 27.86 -26.82 -13.81
N ALA A 730 27.41 -26.81 -12.56
CA ALA A 730 26.05 -26.45 -12.22
C ALA A 730 25.83 -24.94 -12.41
N THR A 731 24.76 -24.58 -13.12
CA THR A 731 24.35 -23.19 -13.34
C THR A 731 23.08 -22.88 -12.56
N GLU A 732 22.91 -21.61 -12.18
CA GLU A 732 21.58 -21.08 -11.95
C GLU A 732 20.91 -21.06 -13.32
N ASP A 733 20.14 -22.09 -13.67
CA ASP A 733 19.41 -22.16 -14.94
C ASP A 733 18.35 -21.05 -14.97
N GLY A 734 18.75 -19.82 -15.29
CA GLY A 734 17.83 -18.73 -15.57
C GLY A 734 17.00 -19.08 -16.81
N TYR A 735 15.88 -18.37 -16.99
CA TYR A 735 15.05 -18.40 -18.22
C TYR A 735 15.80 -17.89 -19.48
N ALA A 736 17.11 -18.06 -19.58
CA ALA A 736 17.92 -17.66 -20.72
C ALA A 736 18.04 -18.82 -21.71
N SER A 737 17.46 -18.62 -22.89
CA SER A 737 17.67 -19.44 -24.06
C SER A 737 19.16 -19.61 -24.38
N ALA A 738 19.51 -20.80 -24.86
CA ALA A 738 20.85 -21.26 -25.20
C ALA A 738 21.69 -20.27 -26.02
N SER A 739 22.88 -19.94 -25.53
CA SER A 739 24.06 -19.67 -26.38
C SER A 739 25.36 -19.86 -25.59
N GLY A 740 26.35 -20.48 -26.23
CA GLY A 740 27.59 -21.00 -25.62
C GLY A 740 28.63 -19.95 -25.21
N PRO A 741 29.77 -20.38 -24.64
CA PRO A 741 30.70 -19.50 -23.93
C PRO A 741 31.67 -18.82 -24.89
N LEU A 742 31.70 -17.49 -24.86
CA LEU A 742 32.78 -16.64 -25.38
C LEU A 742 33.04 -15.57 -24.31
N GLU A 743 34.29 -15.29 -23.97
CA GLU A 743 34.70 -14.48 -22.81
C GLU A 743 34.29 -12.99 -22.84
N GLY A 744 33.54 -12.54 -23.85
CA GLY A 744 32.80 -11.26 -23.86
C GLY A 744 31.29 -11.39 -23.54
N ALA A 745 30.76 -12.62 -23.48
CA ALA A 745 29.36 -12.95 -23.29
C ALA A 745 28.90 -12.81 -21.83
N ASN A 746 29.80 -12.85 -20.84
CA ASN A 746 29.40 -12.80 -19.42
C ASN A 746 28.78 -11.45 -19.01
N LYS A 747 29.27 -10.32 -19.53
CA LYS A 747 28.65 -9.01 -19.26
C LYS A 747 27.30 -8.86 -19.97
N ALA A 748 27.22 -9.29 -21.23
CA ALA A 748 25.98 -9.25 -22.00
C ALA A 748 24.90 -10.20 -21.40
N ALA A 749 25.31 -11.39 -20.95
CA ALA A 749 24.44 -12.35 -20.28
C ALA A 749 23.98 -11.85 -18.90
N ALA A 750 24.87 -11.26 -18.11
CA ALA A 750 24.50 -10.64 -16.82
C ALA A 750 23.54 -9.45 -17.02
N GLN A 751 23.77 -8.64 -18.05
CA GLN A 751 22.90 -7.52 -18.39
C GLN A 751 21.53 -8.01 -18.90
N ALA A 752 21.49 -9.08 -19.70
CA ALA A 752 20.25 -9.72 -20.14
C ALA A 752 19.48 -10.38 -18.96
N ALA A 753 20.19 -11.00 -18.02
CA ALA A 753 19.58 -11.57 -16.81
C ALA A 753 18.97 -10.46 -15.92
N MET A 754 19.71 -9.37 -15.68
CA MET A 754 19.19 -8.20 -14.96
C MET A 754 17.99 -7.59 -15.68
N HIS A 755 18.02 -7.50 -17.01
CA HIS A 755 16.88 -7.02 -17.79
C HIS A 755 15.64 -7.90 -17.58
N HIS A 756 15.81 -9.22 -17.61
CA HIS A 756 14.72 -10.16 -17.37
C HIS A 756 14.17 -10.08 -15.92
N GLU A 757 15.04 -9.84 -14.94
CA GLU A 757 14.62 -9.61 -13.55
C GLU A 757 13.82 -8.32 -13.40
N LEU A 758 14.24 -7.24 -14.07
CA LEU A 758 13.52 -5.97 -14.10
C LEU A 758 12.17 -6.09 -14.83
N GLU A 759 12.11 -6.82 -15.95
CA GLU A 759 10.83 -7.12 -16.62
C GLU A 759 9.88 -7.92 -15.71
N TRP A 760 10.40 -8.88 -14.96
CA TRP A 760 9.60 -9.59 -13.97
C TRP A 760 9.11 -8.66 -12.86
N LEU A 761 9.98 -7.77 -12.36
CA LEU A 761 9.62 -6.76 -11.37
C LEU A 761 8.51 -5.85 -11.87
N ASP A 762 8.60 -5.38 -13.12
CA ASP A 762 7.58 -4.51 -13.72
C ASP A 762 6.24 -5.25 -13.85
N ARG A 763 6.24 -6.52 -14.29
CA ARG A 763 5.00 -7.32 -14.38
C ARG A 763 4.32 -7.53 -13.03
N ILE A 764 5.06 -7.88 -11.99
CA ILE A 764 4.48 -8.10 -10.65
C ILE A 764 3.99 -6.80 -10.03
N GLN A 765 4.66 -5.68 -10.32
CA GLN A 765 4.21 -4.33 -9.92
C GLN A 765 2.91 -3.95 -10.62
N GLU A 766 2.83 -4.12 -11.94
CA GLU A 766 1.62 -3.87 -12.74
C GLU A 766 0.42 -4.71 -12.27
N GLN A 767 0.67 -5.92 -11.75
CA GLN A 767 -0.35 -6.78 -11.14
C GLN A 767 -0.83 -6.27 -9.78
N CYS A 768 0.06 -5.78 -8.92
CA CYS A 768 -0.27 -5.42 -7.54
C CYS A 768 -0.81 -3.98 -7.39
N LEU A 769 -0.31 -3.06 -8.20
CA LEU A 769 -0.51 -1.62 -8.00
C LEU A 769 -1.98 -1.17 -8.22
N PRO A 770 -2.77 -1.70 -9.18
CA PRO A 770 -4.16 -1.26 -9.37
C PRO A 770 -5.06 -1.53 -8.16
N GLU A 771 -4.94 -2.72 -7.57
CA GLU A 771 -5.68 -3.07 -6.34
C GLU A 771 -5.28 -2.15 -5.19
N PHE A 772 -3.98 -1.89 -5.05
CA PHE A 772 -3.45 -1.02 -4.02
C PHE A 772 -3.92 0.43 -4.18
N VAL A 773 -3.84 1.01 -5.38
CA VAL A 773 -4.27 2.39 -5.63
C VAL A 773 -5.76 2.56 -5.33
N ARG A 774 -6.59 1.55 -5.62
CA ARG A 774 -8.01 1.57 -5.23
C ARG A 774 -8.20 1.62 -3.70
N HIS A 775 -7.43 0.82 -2.96
CA HIS A 775 -7.47 0.86 -1.49
C HIS A 775 -6.91 2.16 -0.92
N ALA A 776 -5.82 2.68 -1.51
CA ALA A 776 -5.23 3.97 -1.17
C ALA A 776 -6.24 5.11 -1.36
N CYS A 777 -6.89 5.21 -2.52
CA CYS A 777 -7.95 6.20 -2.77
C CYS A 777 -9.07 6.12 -1.73
N ALA A 778 -9.55 4.92 -1.41
CA ALA A 778 -10.58 4.73 -0.40
C ALA A 778 -10.11 5.10 1.02
N ASP A 779 -8.83 4.94 1.33
CA ASP A 779 -8.25 5.31 2.62
C ASP A 779 -7.97 6.81 2.73
N VAL A 780 -7.62 7.48 1.63
CA VAL A 780 -7.55 8.96 1.57
C VAL A 780 -8.88 9.56 2.01
N LEU A 781 -10.00 9.04 1.52
CA LEU A 781 -11.34 9.50 1.93
C LEU A 781 -11.64 9.29 3.43
N ARG A 782 -10.96 8.35 4.11
CA ARG A 782 -11.13 8.09 5.55
C ARG A 782 -10.25 8.99 6.43
N ILE A 783 -9.11 9.47 5.90
CA ILE A 783 -8.19 10.33 6.65
C ILE A 783 -8.49 11.81 6.50
N LEU A 784 -9.14 12.21 5.39
CA LEU A 784 -9.43 13.61 5.15
C LEU A 784 -10.37 14.12 6.25
N PRO A 785 -10.00 15.19 6.98
CA PRO A 785 -10.90 15.83 7.93
C PRO A 785 -11.91 16.65 7.13
N VAL A 786 -12.88 15.93 6.55
CA VAL A 786 -14.03 16.51 5.87
C VAL A 786 -14.85 17.33 6.87
N TYR A 787 -14.78 17.01 8.17
CA TYR A 787 -15.70 17.48 9.19
C TYR A 787 -15.08 18.12 10.41
#